data_AF-A0AA37VGF3-F1
#
_entry.id   AF-A0AA37VGF3-F1
#
_cell.length_a   1.000
_cell.length_b   1.000
_cell.length_c   1.000
_cell.angle_alpha   90.00
_cell.angle_beta   90.00
_cell.angle_gamma   90.00
#
_symmetry.space_group_name_H-M   'P 1'
#
loop_
_entity.id
_entity.type
_entity.pdbx_description
1 polymer ?
#
loop_
_entity_poly.entity_id
_entity_poly.type
_entity_poly.pdbx_seq_one_letter_code
_entity_poly.pdbx_strand_id
1 'polypeptide(L)'
;MKALKIAGGFIGALLVVLALALAFGLPAGFLTVAIQDRVERDTGYRLDIAGSASFSLWPSLRATLTDLTLQDPKDRDGNNRLTVGKLQADMALSSLWSGRPDIGEIIIDKPTVYLPLLRERLRDNAPRNRASAKPEAAPAVRVGRVTVRDGAVILSNPRDRVENRLDGIGATASLSDDGKIKIAGTARAGDRLVTFDVTSVAPAMPIDRQTLPVDFRIGMESAFHGAVAGRADVRLNGSLVMINGLSGTLGDGDFNGWASVDLASKPLVKVDLDLRRLDIADSALQGSSRTSGWSTSAIDLRGLNYIDARVRLSATDIGISGARLGPLDVETSLAGGVLKATVTNLGVYGGQASGEVVIDASTGNPAYAMHCDLVGVKALPLLSNLAGFGKLDARMQGKLALRSGGASQQAIMSNLSGSAFLLFQDGAIRGINVAQMIRSLTTNPLSGWQDSQELTTDLTQLSASFQVERGQAATSDLNLVGPLVKVTGAGTIDLGNRALAMRVEPKLVMTSEGQGRTSDPIGLGIPVVIDGPWSQPRFYPDMAGILDNPEAAYGKLKQMGQGLFGKDGAGLNNLINGIGGLIGSATPNGAVVPNAAPSTAAPNPQAPAAGQSDLLGGQLGAAIGNLIQQGLQPSAPPQPRSRGRTVGPSGGAVPLLQAPQADQAAPSAEAGQATAATPVEPRDDNVQDSQPMNDVLKRIFNR
;
A
#
# COMPACT_ATOMS: atom_id res chain seq x y z
N MET A 1 12.90 -19.45 15.50
CA MET A 1 13.19 -19.91 16.88
C MET A 1 13.56 -21.38 16.98
N LYS A 2 12.89 -22.31 16.28
CA LYS A 2 13.37 -23.70 16.14
C LYS A 2 14.79 -23.73 15.59
N ALA A 3 15.07 -23.12 14.42
CA ALA A 3 16.43 -22.97 13.86
C ALA A 3 17.49 -22.38 14.82
N LEU A 4 17.13 -21.41 15.66
CA LEU A 4 18.07 -20.80 16.61
C LEU A 4 18.31 -21.70 17.84
N LYS A 5 17.26 -22.37 18.35
CA LYS A 5 17.38 -23.42 19.39
C LYS A 5 18.13 -24.65 18.84
N ILE A 6 17.97 -24.96 17.55
CA ILE A 6 18.68 -25.99 16.79
C ILE A 6 20.16 -25.64 16.72
N ALA A 7 20.52 -24.43 16.24
CA ALA A 7 21.91 -24.01 16.14
C ALA A 7 22.59 -23.92 17.52
N GLY A 8 21.93 -23.33 18.52
CA GLY A 8 22.48 -23.23 19.88
C GLY A 8 22.62 -24.58 20.59
N GLY A 9 21.61 -25.45 20.48
CA GLY A 9 21.64 -26.81 21.04
C GLY A 9 22.64 -27.72 20.30
N PHE A 10 22.72 -27.61 18.98
CA PHE A 10 23.70 -28.31 18.14
C PHE A 10 25.13 -27.93 18.53
N ILE A 11 25.43 -26.64 18.58
CA ILE A 11 26.75 -26.13 18.97
C ILE A 11 27.07 -26.61 20.40
N GLY A 12 26.15 -26.45 21.36
CA GLY A 12 26.35 -26.92 22.73
C GLY A 12 26.63 -28.42 22.84
N ALA A 13 25.84 -29.27 22.18
CA ALA A 13 26.01 -30.72 22.19
C ALA A 13 27.34 -31.14 21.51
N LEU A 14 27.67 -30.54 20.37
CA LEU A 14 28.93 -30.76 19.64
C LEU A 14 30.14 -30.42 20.53
N LEU A 15 30.08 -29.30 21.24
CA LEU A 15 31.15 -28.84 22.14
C LEU A 15 31.33 -29.74 23.36
N VAL A 16 30.23 -30.24 23.95
CA VAL A 16 30.30 -31.17 25.08
C VAL A 16 30.93 -32.50 24.66
N VAL A 17 30.54 -33.05 23.50
CA VAL A 17 31.17 -34.28 23.00
C VAL A 17 32.61 -34.06 22.62
N LEU A 18 32.94 -32.91 22.01
CA LEU A 18 34.31 -32.54 21.69
C LEU A 18 35.19 -32.42 22.95
N ALA A 19 34.66 -31.83 24.03
CA ALA A 19 35.38 -31.75 25.30
C ALA A 19 35.62 -33.14 25.91
N LEU A 20 34.62 -34.03 25.86
CA LEU A 20 34.71 -35.41 26.37
C LEU A 20 35.68 -36.27 25.53
N ALA A 21 35.58 -36.20 24.21
CA ALA A 21 36.47 -36.85 23.24
C ALA A 21 37.94 -36.71 23.57
N LEU A 22 38.33 -35.47 23.86
CA LEU A 22 39.70 -35.04 24.02
C LEU A 22 40.20 -35.30 25.45
N ALA A 23 39.32 -35.22 26.45
CA ALA A 23 39.64 -35.65 27.82
C ALA A 23 39.99 -37.14 27.89
N PHE A 24 39.40 -37.96 27.01
CA PHE A 24 39.62 -39.41 26.97
C PHE A 24 40.54 -39.88 25.83
N GLY A 25 41.16 -38.97 25.07
CA GLY A 25 42.15 -39.31 24.04
C GLY A 25 41.60 -40.17 22.88
N LEU A 26 40.31 -40.04 22.55
CA LEU A 26 39.67 -40.89 21.54
C LEU A 26 40.14 -40.55 20.11
N PRO A 27 40.49 -41.55 19.28
CA PRO A 27 40.80 -41.34 17.87
C PRO A 27 39.64 -40.67 17.11
N ALA A 28 39.96 -39.76 16.19
CA ALA A 28 38.97 -38.95 15.45
C ALA A 28 37.88 -39.79 14.73
N GLY A 29 38.19 -41.03 14.33
CA GLY A 29 37.25 -41.93 13.65
C GLY A 29 36.12 -42.50 14.53
N PHE A 30 36.29 -42.57 15.85
CA PHE A 30 35.22 -43.00 16.78
C PHE A 30 34.34 -41.85 17.24
N LEU A 31 34.76 -40.62 16.96
CA LEU A 31 34.16 -39.44 17.53
C LEU A 31 32.95 -38.94 16.75
N THR A 32 32.96 -39.14 15.44
CA THR A 32 31.85 -38.76 14.57
C THR A 32 30.55 -39.41 15.03
N VAL A 33 30.57 -40.72 15.32
CA VAL A 33 29.38 -41.46 15.81
C VAL A 33 28.91 -40.94 17.18
N ALA A 34 29.84 -40.70 18.12
CA ALA A 34 29.48 -40.17 19.44
C ALA A 34 28.89 -38.76 19.37
N ILE A 35 29.40 -37.91 18.47
CA ILE A 35 28.88 -36.56 18.23
C ILE A 35 27.49 -36.65 17.61
N GLN A 36 27.32 -37.49 16.58
CA GLN A 36 26.04 -37.70 15.91
C GLN A 36 24.97 -38.20 16.88
N ASP A 37 25.27 -39.25 17.66
CA ASP A 37 24.35 -39.83 18.64
C ASP A 37 23.95 -38.84 19.73
N ARG A 38 24.90 -38.03 20.20
CA ARG A 38 24.61 -37.02 21.23
C ARG A 38 23.77 -35.89 20.67
N VAL A 39 24.08 -35.41 19.47
CA VAL A 39 23.31 -34.37 18.81
C VAL A 39 21.89 -34.85 18.53
N GLU A 40 21.72 -36.09 18.04
CA GLU A 40 20.39 -36.68 17.81
C GLU A 40 19.62 -36.85 19.12
N ARG A 41 20.28 -37.25 20.21
CA ARG A 41 19.65 -37.41 21.52
C ARG A 41 19.25 -36.08 22.18
N ASP A 42 20.12 -35.08 22.15
CA ASP A 42 19.91 -33.80 22.85
C ASP A 42 19.06 -32.82 22.03
N THR A 43 19.16 -32.86 20.70
CA THR A 43 18.46 -31.93 19.81
C THR A 43 17.28 -32.56 19.07
N GLY A 44 17.27 -33.88 18.89
CA GLY A 44 16.29 -34.59 18.06
C GLY A 44 16.58 -34.54 16.55
N TYR A 45 17.71 -33.96 16.13
CA TYR A 45 18.10 -33.82 14.72
C TYR A 45 19.21 -34.81 14.36
N ARG A 46 19.14 -35.37 13.15
CA ARG A 46 20.21 -36.20 12.63
C ARG A 46 21.32 -35.31 12.09
N LEU A 47 22.51 -35.48 12.64
CA LEU A 47 23.72 -34.86 12.12
C LEU A 47 24.40 -35.81 11.13
N ASP A 48 24.74 -35.29 9.96
CA ASP A 48 25.61 -35.93 8.99
C ASP A 48 26.89 -35.09 8.83
N ILE A 49 28.02 -35.78 8.80
CA ILE A 49 29.36 -35.17 8.67
C ILE A 49 29.99 -35.84 7.45
N ALA A 50 29.79 -35.25 6.28
CA ALA A 50 30.28 -35.82 5.02
C ALA A 50 31.78 -35.55 4.80
N GLY A 51 32.31 -34.49 5.42
CA GLY A 51 33.70 -34.07 5.29
C GLY A 51 34.62 -34.66 6.36
N SER A 52 35.69 -33.92 6.65
CA SER A 52 36.71 -34.30 7.63
C SER A 52 36.50 -33.61 8.99
N ALA A 53 36.86 -34.33 10.06
CA ALA A 53 37.00 -33.80 11.41
C ALA A 53 38.49 -33.78 11.78
N SER A 54 39.04 -32.60 12.03
CA SER A 54 40.45 -32.40 12.39
C SER A 54 40.59 -31.66 13.71
N PHE A 55 41.62 -32.02 14.48
CA PHE A 55 41.93 -31.40 15.76
C PHE A 55 43.40 -31.01 15.79
N SER A 56 43.70 -29.78 16.20
CA SER A 56 45.06 -29.32 16.47
C SER A 56 45.17 -28.88 17.94
N LEU A 57 46.25 -29.27 18.60
CA LEU A 57 46.42 -29.15 20.06
C LEU A 57 47.39 -28.04 20.49
N TRP A 58 48.05 -27.34 19.55
CA TRP A 58 49.07 -26.35 19.85
C TRP A 58 49.03 -25.18 18.84
N PRO A 59 49.10 -23.90 19.27
CA PRO A 59 49.22 -23.38 20.64
C PRO A 59 47.89 -23.26 21.42
N SER A 60 46.75 -23.43 20.76
CA SER A 60 45.40 -23.57 21.37
C SER A 60 44.73 -24.82 20.81
N LEU A 61 43.70 -25.31 21.51
CA LEU A 61 42.91 -26.44 21.04
C LEU A 61 41.94 -25.95 19.97
N ARG A 62 42.09 -26.41 18.74
CA ARG A 62 41.20 -26.08 17.63
C ARG A 62 40.58 -27.34 17.07
N ALA A 63 39.26 -27.35 17.00
CA ALA A 63 38.47 -28.34 16.28
C ALA A 63 37.97 -27.72 14.98
N THR A 64 38.06 -28.48 13.89
CA THR A 64 37.48 -28.08 12.59
C THR A 64 36.71 -29.25 12.02
N LEU A 65 35.44 -29.02 11.70
CA LEU A 65 34.58 -29.92 10.97
C LEU A 65 34.22 -29.31 9.62
N THR A 66 34.09 -30.15 8.59
CA THR A 66 33.76 -29.74 7.23
C THR A 66 32.53 -30.51 6.73
N ASP A 67 31.72 -29.85 5.91
CA ASP A 67 30.53 -30.40 5.27
C ASP A 67 29.54 -31.04 6.25
N LEU A 68 29.00 -30.21 7.13
CA LEU A 68 28.00 -30.60 8.12
C LEU A 68 26.60 -30.41 7.56
N THR A 69 25.76 -31.42 7.71
CA THR A 69 24.33 -31.33 7.40
C THR A 69 23.52 -31.75 8.62
N LEU A 70 22.61 -30.89 9.06
CA LEU A 70 21.69 -31.15 10.16
C LEU A 70 20.28 -31.15 9.60
N GLN A 71 19.58 -32.28 9.74
CA GLN A 71 18.27 -32.51 9.14
C GLN A 71 17.29 -33.07 10.17
N ASP A 72 16.01 -32.68 10.06
CA ASP A 72 14.96 -33.26 10.88
C ASP A 72 14.64 -34.67 10.36
N PRO A 73 14.86 -35.75 11.14
CA PRO A 73 14.58 -37.11 10.68
C PRO A 73 13.09 -37.36 10.38
N LYS A 74 12.19 -36.49 10.85
CA LYS A 74 10.75 -36.56 10.56
C LYS A 74 10.34 -35.78 9.30
N ASP A 75 11.23 -34.96 8.75
CA ASP A 75 10.96 -34.18 7.55
C ASP A 75 11.41 -34.95 6.29
N ARG A 76 10.46 -35.64 5.66
CA ARG A 76 10.70 -36.42 4.44
C ARG A 76 11.02 -35.56 3.21
N ASP A 77 10.65 -34.29 3.23
CA ASP A 77 10.79 -33.40 2.07
C ASP A 77 12.12 -32.62 2.07
N GLY A 78 12.93 -32.74 3.13
CA GLY A 78 14.24 -32.09 3.24
C GLY A 78 14.17 -30.55 3.30
N ASN A 79 12.99 -30.00 3.58
CA ASN A 79 12.71 -28.56 3.52
C ASN A 79 13.15 -27.81 4.79
N ASN A 80 13.44 -28.55 5.87
CA ASN A 80 14.00 -28.03 7.11
C ASN A 80 15.38 -28.67 7.36
N ARG A 81 16.39 -28.16 6.64
CA ARG A 81 17.79 -28.57 6.77
C ARG A 81 18.70 -27.38 7.02
N LEU A 82 19.77 -27.61 7.80
CA LEU A 82 20.88 -26.68 7.98
C LEU A 82 22.12 -27.33 7.40
N THR A 83 22.81 -26.63 6.52
CA THR A 83 24.10 -27.06 5.99
C THR A 83 25.17 -26.06 6.42
N VAL A 84 26.35 -26.53 6.78
CA VAL A 84 27.49 -25.69 7.17
C VAL A 84 28.72 -26.20 6.45
N GLY A 85 29.35 -25.36 5.63
CA GLY A 85 30.54 -25.75 4.87
C GLY A 85 31.73 -26.02 5.78
N LYS A 86 31.97 -25.16 6.77
CA LYS A 86 33.05 -25.36 7.75
C LYS A 86 32.68 -24.79 9.11
N LEU A 87 32.88 -25.59 10.15
CA LEU A 87 32.70 -25.19 11.55
C LEU A 87 34.04 -25.30 12.27
N GLN A 88 34.48 -24.21 12.88
CA GLN A 88 35.70 -24.17 13.68
C GLN A 88 35.37 -23.74 15.10
N ALA A 89 35.99 -24.39 16.09
CA ALA A 89 35.87 -24.02 17.50
C ALA A 89 37.27 -23.98 18.12
N ASP A 90 37.63 -22.82 18.68
CA ASP A 90 38.90 -22.57 19.35
C ASP A 90 38.67 -22.51 20.87
N MET A 91 39.40 -23.33 21.61
CA MET A 91 39.32 -23.53 23.05
C MET A 91 40.68 -23.30 23.71
N ALA A 92 40.68 -22.75 24.93
CA ALA A 92 41.89 -22.66 25.74
C ALA A 92 42.24 -24.02 26.35
N LEU A 93 43.53 -24.37 26.38
CA LEU A 93 44.03 -25.61 27.00
C LEU A 93 43.70 -25.68 28.49
N SER A 94 43.62 -24.53 29.18
CA SER A 94 43.24 -24.42 30.59
C SER A 94 41.82 -24.93 30.88
N SER A 95 40.92 -24.88 29.90
CA SER A 95 39.53 -25.34 30.04
C SER A 95 39.43 -26.86 30.25
N LEU A 96 40.44 -27.63 29.81
CA LEU A 96 40.46 -29.09 29.97
C LEU A 96 40.76 -29.51 31.42
N TRP A 97 41.52 -28.69 32.14
CA TRP A 97 41.99 -28.99 33.51
C TRP A 97 41.05 -28.42 34.57
N SER A 98 40.31 -27.35 34.24
CA SER A 98 39.38 -26.69 35.15
C SER A 98 38.03 -27.40 35.27
N GLY A 99 37.74 -28.38 34.40
CA GLY A 99 36.44 -29.04 34.30
C GLY A 99 35.31 -28.12 33.84
N ARG A 100 35.62 -26.88 33.42
CA ARG A 100 34.66 -25.90 32.90
C ARG A 100 35.04 -25.59 31.45
N PRO A 101 34.34 -26.15 30.46
CA PRO A 101 34.62 -25.88 29.06
C PRO A 101 34.36 -24.39 28.75
N ASP A 102 35.44 -23.64 28.50
CA ASP A 102 35.42 -22.26 28.03
C ASP A 102 35.96 -22.19 26.59
N ILE A 103 35.12 -21.70 25.69
CA ILE A 103 35.37 -21.64 24.25
C ILE A 103 35.57 -20.19 23.86
N GLY A 104 36.75 -19.89 23.34
CA GLY A 104 37.12 -18.54 22.96
C GLY A 104 36.34 -18.06 21.74
N GLU A 105 36.35 -18.86 20.66
CA GLU A 105 35.73 -18.47 19.40
C GLU A 105 35.12 -19.66 18.64
N ILE A 106 33.95 -19.43 18.03
CA ILE A 106 33.30 -20.35 17.10
C ILE A 106 33.14 -19.65 15.76
N ILE A 107 33.65 -20.25 14.68
CA ILE A 107 33.54 -19.72 13.33
C ILE A 107 32.67 -20.68 12.50
N ILE A 108 31.57 -20.14 11.96
CA ILE A 108 30.62 -20.86 11.11
C ILE A 108 30.73 -20.28 9.71
N ASP A 109 31.34 -21.02 8.79
CA ASP A 109 31.57 -20.61 7.41
C ASP A 109 30.55 -21.25 6.46
N LYS A 110 29.93 -20.41 5.64
CA LYS A 110 28.86 -20.75 4.68
C LYS A 110 27.69 -21.55 5.28
N PRO A 111 27.08 -21.11 6.40
CA PRO A 111 25.86 -21.77 6.87
C PRO A 111 24.69 -21.44 5.94
N THR A 112 24.05 -22.46 5.36
CA THR A 112 22.81 -22.31 4.60
C THR A 112 21.66 -22.97 5.34
N VAL A 113 20.65 -22.17 5.72
CA VAL A 113 19.42 -22.62 6.38
C VAL A 113 18.31 -22.71 5.35
N TYR A 114 17.65 -23.86 5.25
CA TYR A 114 16.47 -24.05 4.41
C TYR A 114 15.23 -24.04 5.32
N LEU A 115 14.27 -23.19 4.97
CA LEU A 115 13.03 -23.00 5.72
C LEU A 115 11.83 -23.10 4.77
N PRO A 116 10.78 -23.85 5.15
CA PRO A 116 9.58 -23.93 4.33
C PRO A 116 8.76 -22.64 4.41
N LEU A 117 8.27 -22.17 3.26
CA LEU A 117 7.31 -21.08 3.16
C LEU A 117 5.88 -21.62 3.28
N LEU A 118 5.18 -21.23 4.35
CA LEU A 118 3.81 -21.66 4.63
C LEU A 118 2.82 -20.57 4.20
N ARG A 119 1.84 -20.94 3.36
CA ARG A 119 0.75 -20.04 2.95
C ARG A 119 -0.36 -19.96 4.02
N GLU A 120 -0.59 -21.06 4.72
CA GLU A 120 -1.60 -21.19 5.75
C GLU A 120 -0.96 -21.41 7.12
N ARG A 121 -1.61 -20.83 8.12
CA ARG A 121 -1.22 -21.07 9.51
C ARG A 121 -1.74 -22.44 9.93
N LEU A 122 -0.81 -23.37 10.18
CA LEU A 122 -1.16 -24.64 10.81
C LEU A 122 -1.75 -24.35 12.20
N ARG A 123 -2.95 -24.88 12.48
CA ARG A 123 -3.53 -24.81 13.82
C ARG A 123 -2.58 -25.49 14.79
N ASP A 124 -2.27 -24.83 15.89
CA ASP A 124 -1.54 -25.43 16.99
C ASP A 124 -2.38 -26.58 17.56
N ASN A 125 -2.12 -27.79 17.10
CA ASN A 125 -2.34 -28.97 17.91
C ASN A 125 -1.22 -28.98 18.96
N ALA A 126 -1.27 -28.05 19.91
CA ALA A 126 -0.36 -28.05 21.03
C ALA A 126 -0.45 -29.43 21.69
N PRO A 127 0.64 -30.21 21.79
CA PRO A 127 0.62 -31.37 22.65
C PRO A 127 0.32 -30.87 24.06
N ARG A 128 -0.87 -31.19 24.57
CA ARG A 128 -1.23 -31.04 25.99
C ARG A 128 -0.11 -31.66 26.81
N ASN A 129 0.49 -30.87 27.70
CA ASN A 129 1.33 -31.33 28.79
C ASN A 129 2.23 -32.54 28.45
N ARG A 130 3.27 -32.35 27.63
CA ARG A 130 4.51 -33.04 27.97
C ARG A 130 5.22 -32.15 28.97
N ALA A 131 5.21 -32.56 30.23
CA ALA A 131 6.10 -32.03 31.22
C ALA A 131 7.49 -31.99 30.58
N SER A 132 8.08 -30.80 30.46
CA SER A 132 9.46 -30.64 30.06
C SER A 132 10.26 -31.58 30.95
N ALA A 133 10.95 -32.56 30.36
CA ALA A 133 11.87 -33.39 31.11
C ALA A 133 12.78 -32.45 31.90
N LYS A 134 12.88 -32.66 33.22
CA LYS A 134 13.72 -31.87 34.12
C LYS A 134 15.09 -31.76 33.45
N PRO A 135 15.57 -30.56 33.05
CA PRO A 135 16.88 -30.42 32.46
C PRO A 135 17.87 -30.88 33.52
N GLU A 136 18.48 -32.05 33.31
CA GLU A 136 19.69 -32.40 34.03
C GLU A 136 20.69 -31.30 33.72
N ALA A 137 21.24 -30.67 34.76
CA ALA A 137 22.05 -29.46 34.62
C ALA A 137 23.31 -29.79 33.80
N ALA A 138 23.22 -29.62 32.48
CA ALA A 138 24.39 -29.64 31.62
C ALA A 138 25.34 -28.54 32.12
N PRO A 139 26.66 -28.79 32.15
CA PRO A 139 27.62 -27.78 32.57
C PRO A 139 27.43 -26.53 31.69
N ALA A 140 27.39 -25.35 32.33
CA ALA A 140 27.22 -24.09 31.64
C ALA A 140 28.48 -23.81 30.78
N VAL A 141 28.40 -24.20 29.51
CA VAL A 141 29.46 -23.93 28.52
C VAL A 141 29.46 -22.43 28.23
N ARG A 142 30.60 -21.77 28.44
CA ARG A 142 30.79 -20.37 28.06
C ARG A 142 31.36 -20.29 26.65
N VAL A 143 30.77 -19.40 25.84
CA VAL A 143 31.21 -19.12 24.48
C VAL A 143 31.50 -17.63 24.39
N GLY A 144 32.77 -17.27 24.17
CA GLY A 144 33.23 -15.88 24.12
C GLY A 144 32.80 -15.16 22.85
N ARG A 145 33.04 -15.76 21.67
CA ARG A 145 32.72 -15.16 20.37
C ARG A 145 32.14 -16.19 19.40
N VAL A 146 31.13 -15.80 18.63
CA VAL A 146 30.58 -16.58 17.52
C VAL A 146 30.59 -15.71 16.26
N THR A 147 31.24 -16.18 15.22
CA THR A 147 31.38 -15.49 13.93
C THR A 147 30.74 -16.32 12.84
N VAL A 148 29.78 -15.77 12.13
CA VAL A 148 29.13 -16.32 10.94
C VAL A 148 29.69 -15.62 9.71
N ARG A 149 30.17 -16.38 8.73
CA ARG A 149 30.72 -15.88 7.46
C ARG A 149 29.91 -16.44 6.29
N ASP A 150 29.51 -15.55 5.38
CA ASP A 150 28.86 -15.89 4.12
C ASP A 150 27.63 -16.82 4.28
N GLY A 151 26.80 -16.54 5.28
CA GLY A 151 25.58 -17.31 5.53
C GLY A 151 24.47 -17.03 4.53
N ALA A 152 23.60 -18.01 4.34
CA ALA A 152 22.42 -17.90 3.50
C ALA A 152 21.17 -18.46 4.19
N VAL A 153 20.01 -17.85 3.93
CA VAL A 153 18.70 -18.39 4.31
C VAL A 153 17.86 -18.53 3.06
N ILE A 154 17.43 -19.75 2.77
CA ILE A 154 16.59 -20.09 1.62
C ILE A 154 15.20 -20.43 2.15
N LEU A 155 14.23 -19.65 1.71
CA LEU A 155 12.82 -19.76 2.02
C LEU A 155 12.10 -20.26 0.77
N SER A 156 11.67 -21.52 0.75
CA SER A 156 11.09 -22.11 -0.46
C SER A 156 9.70 -22.70 -0.22
N ASN A 157 8.82 -22.55 -1.19
CA ASN A 157 7.63 -23.36 -1.33
C ASN A 157 7.69 -24.13 -2.67
N PRO A 158 7.98 -25.44 -2.66
CA PRO A 158 8.11 -26.23 -3.88
C PRO A 158 6.80 -26.33 -4.68
N ARG A 159 5.64 -26.22 -4.02
CA ARG A 159 4.33 -26.26 -4.69
C ARG A 159 4.08 -25.02 -5.55
N ASP A 160 4.53 -23.87 -5.07
CA ASP A 160 4.35 -22.58 -5.74
C ASP A 160 5.55 -22.19 -6.62
N ARG A 161 6.62 -22.98 -6.61
CA ARG A 161 7.93 -22.64 -7.22
C ARG A 161 8.46 -21.27 -6.80
N VAL A 162 8.19 -20.89 -5.55
CA VAL A 162 8.67 -19.63 -4.97
C VAL A 162 9.87 -19.95 -4.09
N GLU A 163 10.97 -19.26 -4.37
CA GLU A 163 12.20 -19.31 -3.58
C GLU A 163 12.63 -17.87 -3.27
N ASN A 164 12.71 -17.54 -1.99
CA ASN A 164 13.25 -16.29 -1.49
C ASN A 164 14.58 -16.57 -0.81
N ARG A 165 15.59 -15.77 -1.12
CA ARG A 165 16.95 -15.99 -0.63
C ARG A 165 17.48 -14.75 0.08
N LEU A 166 18.05 -14.97 1.25
CA LEU A 166 18.81 -13.97 2.00
C LEU A 166 20.27 -14.42 1.99
N ASP A 167 21.15 -13.66 1.35
CA ASP A 167 22.54 -14.04 1.10
C ASP A 167 23.53 -13.14 1.84
N GLY A 168 24.79 -13.58 1.88
CA GLY A 168 25.91 -12.79 2.40
C GLY A 168 25.73 -12.39 3.86
N ILE A 169 25.10 -13.26 4.67
CA ILE A 169 24.88 -13.02 6.09
C ILE A 169 26.22 -13.16 6.80
N GLY A 170 26.79 -12.04 7.22
CA GLY A 170 27.95 -11.96 8.11
C GLY A 170 27.50 -11.48 9.48
N ALA A 171 27.80 -12.20 10.55
CA ALA A 171 27.39 -11.79 11.89
C ALA A 171 28.44 -12.19 12.93
N THR A 172 28.72 -11.29 13.87
CA THR A 172 29.61 -11.55 14.99
C THR A 172 28.84 -11.29 16.28
N ALA A 173 28.69 -12.32 17.10
CA ALA A 173 28.21 -12.23 18.46
C ALA A 173 29.40 -12.35 19.42
N SER A 174 29.52 -11.44 20.38
CA SER A 174 30.59 -11.46 21.40
C SER A 174 30.01 -11.25 22.80
N LEU A 175 30.50 -12.01 23.76
CA LEU A 175 30.24 -11.85 25.19
C LEU A 175 31.38 -11.06 25.82
N SER A 176 31.06 -9.91 26.39
CA SER A 176 31.99 -9.07 27.15
C SER A 176 32.16 -9.60 28.58
N ASP A 177 33.27 -9.26 29.24
CA ASP A 177 33.55 -9.65 30.63
C ASP A 177 32.52 -9.09 31.62
N ASP A 178 31.86 -7.98 31.26
CA ASP A 178 30.75 -7.37 32.02
C ASP A 178 29.40 -8.10 31.84
N GLY A 179 29.39 -9.22 31.11
CA GLY A 179 28.20 -10.03 30.88
C GLY A 179 27.26 -9.46 29.82
N LYS A 180 27.70 -8.50 28.98
CA LYS A 180 26.91 -8.02 27.84
C LYS A 180 27.17 -8.85 26.58
N ILE A 181 26.13 -9.12 25.83
CA ILE A 181 26.18 -9.73 24.50
C ILE A 181 26.03 -8.61 23.47
N LYS A 182 26.99 -8.50 22.57
CA LYS A 182 26.93 -7.63 21.39
C LYS A 182 26.85 -8.50 20.13
N ILE A 183 25.89 -8.23 19.27
CA ILE A 183 25.66 -8.92 17.99
C ILE A 183 25.70 -7.86 16.90
N ALA A 184 26.70 -7.89 16.04
CA ALA A 184 26.82 -6.96 14.91
C ALA A 184 27.00 -7.73 13.60
N GLY A 185 26.45 -7.23 12.51
CA GLY A 185 26.54 -7.92 11.24
C GLY A 185 25.88 -7.20 10.07
N THR A 186 25.93 -7.88 8.94
CA THR A 186 25.40 -7.45 7.65
C THR A 186 24.67 -8.61 6.97
N ALA A 187 23.63 -8.32 6.21
CA ALA A 187 22.94 -9.30 5.38
C ALA A 187 22.46 -8.64 4.08
N ARG A 188 22.22 -9.43 3.02
CA ARG A 188 21.64 -8.94 1.76
C ARG A 188 20.25 -9.52 1.54
N ALA A 189 19.26 -8.65 1.45
CA ALA A 189 17.88 -8.98 1.10
C ALA A 189 17.62 -8.54 -0.34
N GLY A 190 17.76 -9.48 -1.29
CA GLY A 190 17.86 -9.16 -2.71
C GLY A 190 19.05 -8.22 -2.94
N ASP A 191 18.80 -7.07 -3.57
CA ASP A 191 19.84 -6.06 -3.85
C ASP A 191 20.12 -5.12 -2.66
N ARG A 192 19.42 -5.26 -1.54
CA ARG A 192 19.47 -4.31 -0.43
C ARG A 192 20.41 -4.81 0.68
N LEU A 193 21.43 -4.02 1.00
CA LEU A 193 22.30 -4.26 2.15
C LEU A 193 21.57 -3.85 3.44
N VAL A 194 21.61 -4.74 4.44
CA VAL A 194 21.07 -4.54 5.77
C VAL A 194 22.22 -4.62 6.75
N THR A 195 22.37 -3.61 7.61
CA THR A 195 23.32 -3.63 8.73
C THR A 195 22.55 -3.73 10.04
N PHE A 196 23.08 -4.47 11.01
CA PHE A 196 22.47 -4.58 12.33
C PHE A 196 23.56 -4.58 13.41
N ASP A 197 23.29 -3.88 14.51
CA ASP A 197 24.04 -3.91 15.76
C ASP A 197 23.02 -4.02 16.88
N VAL A 198 23.17 -5.03 17.73
CA VAL A 198 22.25 -5.35 18.82
C VAL A 198 23.08 -5.60 20.05
N THR A 199 22.80 -4.88 21.13
CA THR A 199 23.46 -5.04 22.41
C THR A 199 22.42 -5.40 23.46
N SER A 200 22.76 -6.38 24.30
CA SER A 200 21.87 -6.91 25.33
C SER A 200 22.68 -7.39 26.53
N VAL A 201 22.04 -7.55 27.69
CA VAL A 201 22.63 -8.30 28.81
C VAL A 201 22.58 -9.80 28.50
N ALA A 202 23.55 -10.59 28.93
CA ALA A 202 23.50 -12.04 28.80
C ALA A 202 22.37 -12.61 29.68
N PRO A 203 21.40 -13.34 29.10
CA PRO A 203 20.28 -13.86 29.87
C PRO A 203 20.75 -14.99 30.81
N ALA A 204 20.19 -15.03 32.02
CA ALA A 204 20.38 -16.19 32.89
C ALA A 204 19.60 -17.38 32.32
N MET A 205 20.18 -18.58 32.31
CA MET A 205 19.43 -19.77 31.87
C MET A 205 18.44 -20.19 32.98
N PRO A 206 17.16 -20.48 32.66
CA PRO A 206 16.54 -20.57 31.33
C PRO A 206 16.01 -19.22 30.79
N ILE A 207 16.22 -18.97 29.49
CA ILE A 207 15.85 -17.72 28.79
C ILE A 207 14.32 -17.51 28.69
N ASP A 208 13.52 -18.59 28.69
CA ASP A 208 12.08 -18.49 28.48
C ASP A 208 11.42 -17.64 29.59
N ARG A 209 10.54 -16.72 29.15
CA ARG A 209 9.78 -15.75 29.96
C ARG A 209 10.60 -14.66 30.65
N GLN A 210 11.91 -14.60 30.44
CA GLN A 210 12.73 -13.48 30.91
C GLN A 210 12.52 -12.25 30.03
N THR A 211 12.54 -11.07 30.66
CA THR A 211 12.58 -9.79 29.94
C THR A 211 14.05 -9.45 29.70
N LEU A 212 14.39 -9.21 28.44
CA LEU A 212 15.73 -8.90 27.98
C LEU A 212 15.75 -7.46 27.44
N PRO A 213 16.42 -6.51 28.11
CA PRO A 213 16.60 -5.19 27.56
C PRO A 213 17.58 -5.26 26.38
N VAL A 214 17.16 -4.73 25.24
CA VAL A 214 17.90 -4.77 23.98
C VAL A 214 18.03 -3.34 23.46
N ASP A 215 19.27 -2.89 23.30
CA ASP A 215 19.61 -1.75 22.47
C ASP A 215 19.85 -2.27 21.05
N PHE A 216 19.30 -1.61 20.03
CA PHE A 216 19.49 -2.03 18.65
C PHE A 216 19.72 -0.83 17.74
N ARG A 217 20.44 -1.08 16.65
CA ARG A 217 20.64 -0.17 15.53
C ARG A 217 20.59 -0.98 14.23
N ILE A 218 19.65 -0.65 13.35
CA ILE A 218 19.42 -1.33 12.08
C ILE A 218 19.52 -0.29 10.96
N GLY A 219 20.40 -0.51 10.00
CA GLY A 219 20.54 0.33 8.81
C GLY A 219 20.01 -0.37 7.57
N MET A 220 19.16 0.33 6.81
CA MET A 220 18.69 -0.10 5.48
C MET A 220 18.59 1.12 4.57
N GLU A 221 19.71 1.58 4.02
CA GLU A 221 19.81 2.85 3.29
C GLU A 221 18.85 2.97 2.10
N SER A 222 18.46 1.84 1.52
CA SER A 222 17.53 1.82 0.38
C SER A 222 16.05 1.87 0.78
N ALA A 223 15.70 1.58 2.04
CA ALA A 223 14.31 1.46 2.51
C ALA A 223 13.84 2.71 3.25
N PHE A 224 14.70 3.31 4.05
CA PHE A 224 14.42 4.53 4.81
C PHE A 224 15.68 5.39 4.88
N HIS A 225 15.49 6.70 4.98
CA HIS A 225 16.61 7.62 5.16
C HIS A 225 17.17 7.50 6.58
N GLY A 226 18.38 6.97 6.70
CA GLY A 226 19.10 6.83 7.98
C GLY A 226 19.07 5.42 8.56
N ALA A 227 19.28 5.33 9.87
CA ALA A 227 19.24 4.08 10.62
C ALA A 227 18.12 4.14 11.66
N VAL A 228 17.48 3.00 11.92
CA VAL A 228 16.60 2.82 13.07
C VAL A 228 17.48 2.51 14.26
N ALA A 229 17.47 3.32 15.30
CA ALA A 229 18.18 3.04 16.54
C ALA A 229 17.21 3.16 17.71
N GLY A 230 17.29 2.26 18.68
CA GLY A 230 16.34 2.28 19.78
C GLY A 230 16.61 1.27 20.86
N ARG A 231 15.67 1.21 21.78
CA ARG A 231 15.62 0.28 22.91
C ARG A 231 14.31 -0.47 22.90
N ALA A 232 14.35 -1.71 23.37
CA ALA A 232 13.16 -2.51 23.58
C ALA A 232 13.38 -3.56 24.66
N ASP A 233 12.29 -3.95 25.32
CA ASP A 233 12.22 -5.08 26.21
C ASP A 233 11.71 -6.31 25.45
N VAL A 234 12.61 -7.25 25.18
CA VAL A 234 12.29 -8.48 24.45
C VAL A 234 11.96 -9.60 25.43
N ARG A 235 10.81 -10.24 25.27
CA ARG A 235 10.42 -11.43 26.03
C ARG A 235 10.12 -12.59 25.09
N LEU A 236 10.71 -13.73 25.40
CA LEU A 236 10.57 -14.97 24.64
C LEU A 236 9.61 -15.91 25.35
N ASN A 237 8.54 -16.36 24.68
CA ASN A 237 7.61 -17.34 25.21
C ASN A 237 7.34 -18.44 24.16
N GLY A 238 8.15 -19.48 24.17
CA GLY A 238 8.04 -20.58 23.21
C GLY A 238 8.45 -20.14 21.80
N SER A 239 7.46 -19.95 20.90
CA SER A 239 7.64 -19.41 19.54
C SER A 239 7.27 -17.93 19.41
N LEU A 240 6.64 -17.36 20.44
CA LEU A 240 6.22 -15.97 20.48
C LEU A 240 7.36 -15.08 21.01
N VAL A 241 7.75 -14.10 20.22
CA VAL A 241 8.63 -13.01 20.61
C VAL A 241 7.75 -11.80 20.88
N MET A 242 7.82 -11.24 22.08
CA MET A 242 7.17 -9.98 22.44
C MET A 242 8.23 -8.91 22.59
N ILE A 243 7.97 -7.73 22.04
CA ILE A 243 8.86 -6.57 22.03
C ILE A 243 8.05 -5.42 22.61
N ASN A 244 8.30 -5.08 23.86
CA ASN A 244 7.58 -4.02 24.58
C ASN A 244 8.49 -2.82 24.82
N GLY A 245 7.91 -1.65 25.09
CA GLY A 245 8.70 -0.44 25.36
C GLY A 245 9.61 -0.04 24.20
N LEU A 246 9.20 -0.39 22.97
CA LEU A 246 9.96 -0.10 21.76
C LEU A 246 10.00 1.43 21.61
N SER A 247 11.19 2.01 21.63
CA SER A 247 11.38 3.46 21.54
C SER A 247 12.71 3.79 20.91
N GLY A 248 12.80 4.88 20.15
CA GLY A 248 14.03 5.24 19.46
C GLY A 248 13.86 6.30 18.40
N THR A 249 14.79 6.32 17.45
CA THR A 249 14.81 7.22 16.30
C THR A 249 14.84 6.46 14.98
N LEU A 250 14.06 6.91 14.02
CA LEU A 250 14.07 6.49 12.61
C LEU A 250 14.44 7.74 11.78
N GLY A 251 15.68 7.80 11.31
CA GLY A 251 16.20 9.02 10.67
C GLY A 251 16.19 10.18 11.66
N ASP A 252 15.45 11.24 11.34
CA ASP A 252 15.27 12.44 12.19
C ASP A 252 14.01 12.38 13.09
N GLY A 253 13.22 11.31 13.00
CA GLY A 253 11.96 11.17 13.71
C GLY A 253 12.06 10.24 14.92
N ASP A 254 11.47 10.63 16.05
CA ASP A 254 11.28 9.73 17.19
C ASP A 254 10.15 8.74 16.93
N PHE A 255 10.25 7.53 17.47
CA PHE A 255 9.16 6.55 17.47
C PHE A 255 9.00 5.89 18.85
N ASN A 256 7.78 5.43 19.13
CA ASN A 256 7.45 4.59 20.27
C ASN A 256 6.43 3.51 19.89
N GLY A 257 6.32 2.43 20.68
CA GLY A 257 5.30 1.41 20.44
C GLY A 257 5.63 0.02 21.00
N TRP A 258 5.06 -1.00 20.37
CA TRP A 258 5.30 -2.40 20.68
C TRP A 258 5.17 -3.28 19.42
N ALA A 259 5.78 -4.47 19.48
CA ALA A 259 5.65 -5.47 18.44
C ALA A 259 5.58 -6.88 19.03
N SER A 260 5.03 -7.81 18.26
CA SER A 260 5.12 -9.24 18.56
C SER A 260 5.24 -10.05 17.28
N VAL A 261 6.00 -11.13 17.35
CA VAL A 261 6.20 -12.04 16.23
C VAL A 261 5.98 -13.46 16.72
N ASP A 262 5.00 -14.14 16.15
CA ASP A 262 4.75 -15.56 16.40
C ASP A 262 5.28 -16.40 15.25
N LEU A 263 6.23 -17.29 15.54
CA LEU A 263 6.88 -18.17 14.58
C LEU A 263 6.50 -19.65 14.77
N ALA A 264 5.32 -19.95 15.33
CA ALA A 264 4.87 -21.34 15.52
C ALA A 264 4.68 -22.08 14.18
N SER A 265 4.12 -21.39 13.18
CA SER A 265 3.89 -21.90 11.82
C SER A 265 4.12 -20.78 10.80
N LYS A 266 3.06 -20.29 10.13
CA LYS A 266 3.14 -19.08 9.31
C LYS A 266 3.39 -17.88 10.23
N PRO A 267 4.42 -17.04 9.96
CA PRO A 267 4.71 -15.88 10.79
C PRO A 267 3.51 -14.95 10.93
N LEU A 268 3.14 -14.63 12.17
CA LEU A 268 2.19 -13.56 12.46
C LEU A 268 2.92 -12.42 13.16
N VAL A 269 2.95 -11.27 12.50
CA VAL A 269 3.53 -10.04 13.02
C VAL A 269 2.42 -9.11 13.49
N LYS A 270 2.53 -8.60 14.71
CA LYS A 270 1.69 -7.49 15.18
C LYS A 270 2.58 -6.34 15.56
N VAL A 271 2.23 -5.14 15.10
CA VAL A 271 3.01 -3.93 15.32
C VAL A 271 2.04 -2.80 15.62
N ASP A 272 2.37 -2.00 16.63
CA ASP A 272 1.71 -0.74 16.93
C ASP A 272 2.82 0.28 17.14
N LEU A 273 2.87 1.30 16.28
CA LEU A 273 3.94 2.30 16.25
C LEU A 273 3.35 3.69 16.11
N ASP A 274 3.84 4.59 16.95
CA ASP A 274 3.62 6.02 16.88
C ASP A 274 4.93 6.70 16.50
N LEU A 275 4.91 7.45 15.41
CA LEU A 275 6.06 8.16 14.87
C LEU A 275 5.81 9.65 14.85
N ARG A 276 6.83 10.41 15.22
CA ARG A 276 6.81 11.85 15.03
C ARG A 276 7.01 12.23 13.56
N ARG A 277 7.93 11.56 12.88
CA ARG A 277 8.25 11.80 11.47
C ARG A 277 8.61 10.50 10.77
N LEU A 278 8.08 10.29 9.56
CA LEU A 278 8.36 9.15 8.71
C LEU A 278 8.75 9.64 7.31
N ASP A 279 10.04 9.57 6.98
CA ASP A 279 10.53 9.89 5.64
C ASP A 279 10.79 8.60 4.85
N ILE A 280 10.01 8.39 3.80
CA ILE A 280 10.11 7.21 2.93
C ILE A 280 11.01 7.54 1.75
N ALA A 281 12.05 6.73 1.55
CA ALA A 281 13.02 6.95 0.49
C ALA A 281 12.41 6.75 -0.90
N ASP A 282 12.71 7.68 -1.81
CA ASP A 282 12.17 7.73 -3.20
C ASP A 282 12.70 6.60 -4.10
N SER A 283 13.59 5.73 -3.59
CA SER A 283 14.29 4.70 -4.36
C SER A 283 13.35 3.67 -5.01
N ALA A 284 12.12 3.52 -4.52
CA ALA A 284 11.10 2.66 -5.15
C ALA A 284 10.39 3.30 -6.36
N LEU A 285 10.54 4.61 -6.58
CA LEU A 285 9.83 5.36 -7.61
C LEU A 285 10.76 5.95 -8.69
N GLN A 286 12.08 5.82 -8.53
CA GLN A 286 13.09 6.34 -9.47
C GLN A 286 13.15 5.64 -10.84
N GLY A 287 12.35 4.58 -11.07
CA GLY A 287 12.28 3.88 -12.35
C GLY A 287 11.22 4.41 -13.33
N SER A 288 10.29 5.25 -12.88
CA SER A 288 9.22 5.76 -13.73
C SER A 288 9.50 7.21 -14.07
N SER A 289 10.09 7.46 -15.24
CA SER A 289 10.00 8.76 -15.89
C SER A 289 8.52 9.17 -15.86
N ARG A 290 8.16 10.13 -15.01
CA ARG A 290 6.78 10.60 -14.81
C ARG A 290 6.16 11.18 -16.10
N THR A 291 6.94 11.22 -17.17
CA THR A 291 6.64 11.68 -18.52
C THR A 291 6.33 10.57 -19.54
N SER A 292 6.57 9.28 -19.24
CA SER A 292 6.33 8.17 -20.19
C SER A 292 5.42 7.09 -19.60
N GLY A 293 4.17 7.00 -20.09
CA GLY A 293 3.25 5.85 -19.95
C GLY A 293 3.02 5.30 -18.53
N TRP A 294 2.15 4.28 -18.40
CA TRP A 294 2.14 3.47 -17.18
C TRP A 294 3.18 2.35 -17.30
N SER A 295 3.82 1.99 -16.18
CA SER A 295 4.79 0.91 -16.19
C SER A 295 4.15 -0.44 -16.54
N THR A 296 4.79 -1.17 -17.44
CA THR A 296 4.43 -2.57 -17.78
C THR A 296 5.19 -3.59 -16.92
N SER A 297 6.14 -3.13 -16.09
CA SER A 297 6.90 -3.98 -15.18
C SER A 297 5.96 -4.70 -14.21
N ALA A 298 6.23 -5.99 -13.98
CA ALA A 298 5.46 -6.79 -13.05
C ALA A 298 5.67 -6.30 -11.61
N ILE A 299 4.58 -6.10 -10.88
CA ILE A 299 4.56 -5.79 -9.45
C ILE A 299 4.65 -7.12 -8.71
N ASP A 300 5.73 -7.31 -7.95
CA ASP A 300 5.89 -8.53 -7.16
C ASP A 300 5.17 -8.43 -5.81
N LEU A 301 4.04 -9.13 -5.70
CA LEU A 301 3.23 -9.23 -4.49
C LEU A 301 3.31 -10.61 -3.84
N ARG A 302 4.17 -11.50 -4.32
CA ARG A 302 4.21 -12.91 -3.87
C ARG A 302 4.52 -13.04 -2.39
N GLY A 303 5.36 -12.14 -1.87
CA GLY A 303 5.73 -12.07 -0.46
C GLY A 303 4.54 -11.97 0.51
N LEU A 304 3.42 -11.37 0.08
CA LEU A 304 2.22 -11.18 0.90
C LEU A 304 1.54 -12.51 1.29
N ASN A 305 1.80 -13.61 0.56
CA ASN A 305 1.22 -14.92 0.86
C ASN A 305 1.88 -15.63 2.04
N TYR A 306 3.07 -15.20 2.47
CA TYR A 306 3.93 -15.98 3.37
C TYR A 306 4.06 -15.41 4.78
N ILE A 307 3.44 -14.26 5.02
CA ILE A 307 3.39 -13.61 6.33
C ILE A 307 1.96 -13.14 6.56
N ASP A 308 1.48 -13.28 7.79
CA ASP A 308 0.29 -12.57 8.25
C ASP A 308 0.74 -11.39 9.12
N ALA A 309 0.06 -10.26 9.01
CA ALA A 309 0.42 -9.05 9.74
C ALA A 309 -0.81 -8.28 10.24
N ARG A 310 -0.65 -7.62 11.39
CA ARG A 310 -1.54 -6.53 11.83
C ARG A 310 -0.67 -5.36 12.25
N VAL A 311 -0.82 -4.24 11.58
CA VAL A 311 0.00 -3.06 11.79
C VAL A 311 -0.91 -1.89 12.07
N ARG A 312 -0.70 -1.23 13.20
CA ARG A 312 -1.23 0.10 13.48
C ARG A 312 -0.07 1.08 13.43
N LEU A 313 -0.24 2.16 12.68
CA LEU A 313 0.78 3.17 12.47
C LEU A 313 0.14 4.55 12.57
N SER A 314 0.62 5.36 13.51
CA SER A 314 0.35 6.80 13.55
C SER A 314 1.62 7.56 13.21
N ALA A 315 1.51 8.62 12.40
CA ALA A 315 2.62 9.50 12.10
C ALA A 315 2.18 10.97 12.07
N THR A 316 2.89 11.85 12.77
CA THR A 316 2.54 13.29 12.75
C THR A 316 2.95 13.96 11.44
N ASP A 317 4.11 13.59 10.90
CA ASP A 317 4.68 14.16 9.68
C ASP A 317 5.21 13.03 8.78
N ILE A 318 4.95 13.11 7.47
CA ILE A 318 5.38 12.13 6.48
C ILE A 318 6.02 12.83 5.29
N GLY A 319 7.26 12.45 4.99
CA GLY A 319 7.94 12.81 3.75
C GLY A 319 7.85 11.70 2.71
N ILE A 320 7.22 11.96 1.56
CA ILE A 320 7.19 11.06 0.39
C ILE A 320 7.46 11.88 -0.87
N SER A 321 8.52 11.55 -1.63
CA SER A 321 8.80 12.11 -2.97
C SER A 321 8.70 13.65 -3.06
N GLY A 322 9.16 14.35 -2.02
CA GLY A 322 9.11 15.82 -1.92
C GLY A 322 7.80 16.42 -1.41
N ALA A 323 6.77 15.59 -1.20
CA ALA A 323 5.53 15.98 -0.53
C ALA A 323 5.64 15.78 0.98
N ARG A 324 5.07 16.74 1.73
CA ARG A 324 4.89 16.65 3.17
C ARG A 324 3.42 16.41 3.48
N LEU A 325 3.12 15.27 4.05
CA LEU A 325 1.79 14.80 4.39
C LEU A 325 1.72 14.59 5.91
N GLY A 326 0.51 14.53 6.47
CA GLY A 326 0.34 14.29 7.90
C GLY A 326 -0.69 15.23 8.54
N PRO A 327 -1.28 14.83 9.68
CA PRO A 327 -1.08 13.55 10.38
C PRO A 327 -1.60 12.35 9.59
N LEU A 328 -1.09 11.14 9.87
CA LEU A 328 -1.54 9.86 9.33
C LEU A 328 -1.95 8.94 10.47
N ASP A 329 -3.10 8.29 10.31
CA ASP A 329 -3.53 7.15 11.10
C ASP A 329 -3.94 6.02 10.15
N VAL A 330 -3.19 4.92 10.18
CA VAL A 330 -3.47 3.74 9.33
C VAL A 330 -3.47 2.45 10.14
N GLU A 331 -4.49 1.63 9.88
CA GLU A 331 -4.57 0.25 10.33
C GLU A 331 -4.47 -0.67 9.11
N THR A 332 -3.57 -1.65 9.18
CA THR A 332 -3.32 -2.60 8.11
C THR A 332 -3.44 -4.02 8.64
N SER A 333 -4.13 -4.88 7.89
CA SER A 333 -4.18 -6.32 8.13
C SER A 333 -3.76 -7.07 6.88
N LEU A 334 -2.93 -8.10 7.06
CA LEU A 334 -2.52 -9.01 6.01
C LEU A 334 -2.83 -10.42 6.49
N ALA A 335 -3.69 -11.13 5.76
CA ALA A 335 -4.03 -12.51 6.06
C ALA A 335 -4.22 -13.27 4.76
N GLY A 336 -3.50 -14.39 4.62
CA GLY A 336 -3.69 -15.30 3.47
C GLY A 336 -3.47 -14.64 2.10
N GLY A 337 -2.57 -13.66 1.99
CA GLY A 337 -2.32 -12.93 0.74
C GLY A 337 -3.26 -11.74 0.48
N VAL A 338 -4.23 -11.48 1.36
CA VAL A 338 -5.12 -10.31 1.28
C VAL A 338 -4.63 -9.23 2.24
N LEU A 339 -4.15 -8.11 1.69
CA LEU A 339 -3.78 -6.91 2.41
C LEU A 339 -4.97 -5.93 2.42
N LYS A 340 -5.41 -5.51 3.60
CA LYS A 340 -6.40 -4.45 3.78
C LYS A 340 -5.77 -3.34 4.61
N ALA A 341 -5.72 -2.13 4.07
CA ALA A 341 -5.22 -0.92 4.73
C ALA A 341 -6.35 0.12 4.82
N THR A 342 -6.68 0.54 6.03
CA THR A 342 -7.71 1.55 6.32
C THR A 342 -7.03 2.78 6.89
N VAL A 343 -7.18 3.90 6.20
CA VAL A 343 -6.66 5.21 6.60
C VAL A 343 -7.83 6.02 7.13
N THR A 344 -7.84 6.29 8.43
CA THR A 344 -8.93 7.05 9.07
C THR A 344 -8.71 8.55 8.95
N ASN A 345 -7.45 8.98 8.95
CA ASN A 345 -7.06 10.37 8.85
C ASN A 345 -5.71 10.47 8.14
N LEU A 346 -5.66 11.25 7.07
CA LEU A 346 -4.43 11.63 6.40
C LEU A 346 -4.51 13.10 5.99
N GLY A 347 -3.62 13.93 6.54
CA GLY A 347 -3.46 15.30 6.06
C GLY A 347 -2.75 15.34 4.71
N VAL A 348 -3.38 15.93 3.69
CA VAL A 348 -2.86 15.98 2.31
C VAL A 348 -3.05 17.38 1.74
N TYR A 349 -1.94 18.05 1.40
CA TYR A 349 -1.92 19.39 0.78
C TYR A 349 -2.86 20.43 1.43
N GLY A 350 -2.94 20.43 2.77
CA GLY A 350 -3.79 21.36 3.54
C GLY A 350 -5.27 20.95 3.67
N GLY A 351 -5.65 19.81 3.11
CA GLY A 351 -6.95 19.16 3.34
C GLY A 351 -6.78 17.82 4.05
N GLN A 352 -7.84 17.02 4.04
CA GLN A 352 -7.90 15.69 4.66
C GLN A 352 -8.30 14.62 3.64
N ALA A 353 -7.77 13.42 3.83
CA ALA A 353 -8.09 12.22 3.09
C ALA A 353 -8.38 11.08 4.07
N SER A 354 -9.36 10.25 3.73
CA SER A 354 -9.63 8.98 4.41
C SER A 354 -10.02 7.93 3.39
N GLY A 355 -9.91 6.65 3.73
CA GLY A 355 -10.22 5.60 2.78
C GLY A 355 -9.77 4.20 3.19
N GLU A 356 -10.03 3.27 2.29
CA GLU A 356 -9.66 1.87 2.42
C GLU A 356 -9.07 1.37 1.10
N VAL A 357 -7.96 0.65 1.19
CA VAL A 357 -7.33 -0.06 0.07
C VAL A 357 -7.28 -1.54 0.40
N VAL A 358 -7.72 -2.37 -0.53
CA VAL A 358 -7.61 -3.83 -0.47
C VAL A 358 -6.79 -4.31 -1.65
N ILE A 359 -5.79 -5.14 -1.38
CA ILE A 359 -4.95 -5.83 -2.36
C ILE A 359 -5.09 -7.33 -2.09
N ASP A 360 -5.71 -8.05 -3.01
CA ASP A 360 -5.80 -9.50 -2.98
C ASP A 360 -4.72 -10.08 -3.90
N ALA A 361 -3.65 -10.59 -3.28
CA ALA A 361 -2.56 -11.29 -3.95
C ALA A 361 -2.59 -12.81 -3.67
N SER A 362 -3.74 -13.35 -3.23
CA SER A 362 -3.89 -14.79 -2.92
C SER A 362 -3.77 -15.69 -4.16
N THR A 363 -4.00 -15.12 -5.34
CA THR A 363 -3.88 -15.78 -6.66
C THR A 363 -2.79 -15.14 -7.53
N GLY A 364 -2.49 -15.75 -8.68
CA GLY A 364 -1.50 -15.22 -9.63
C GLY A 364 -1.90 -13.93 -10.35
N ASN A 365 -3.17 -13.50 -10.27
CA ASN A 365 -3.65 -12.24 -10.84
C ASN A 365 -4.19 -11.34 -9.73
N PRO A 366 -3.40 -10.37 -9.24
CA PRO A 366 -3.79 -9.53 -8.13
C PRO A 366 -5.05 -8.70 -8.42
N ALA A 367 -5.94 -8.61 -7.45
CA ALA A 367 -7.11 -7.74 -7.50
C ALA A 367 -6.95 -6.58 -6.50
N TYR A 368 -7.49 -5.42 -6.86
CA TYR A 368 -7.40 -4.19 -6.09
C TYR A 368 -8.77 -3.58 -5.90
N ALA A 369 -9.05 -3.06 -4.71
CA ALA A 369 -10.20 -2.23 -4.45
C ALA A 369 -9.78 -1.01 -3.63
N MET A 370 -10.37 0.14 -3.92
CA MET A 370 -10.08 1.40 -3.25
C MET A 370 -11.37 2.18 -3.01
N HIS A 371 -11.54 2.65 -1.78
CA HIS A 371 -12.49 3.69 -1.43
C HIS A 371 -11.71 4.88 -0.87
N CYS A 372 -12.04 6.09 -1.29
CA CYS A 372 -11.35 7.29 -0.82
C CYS A 372 -12.32 8.47 -0.78
N ASP A 373 -12.29 9.18 0.34
CA ASP A 373 -12.95 10.47 0.53
C ASP A 373 -11.87 11.55 0.70
N LEU A 374 -12.04 12.66 -0.01
CA LEU A 374 -11.15 13.83 0.03
C LEU A 374 -11.97 15.06 0.44
N VAL A 375 -11.43 15.86 1.35
CA VAL A 375 -12.07 17.09 1.83
C VAL A 375 -11.07 18.24 1.88
N GLY A 376 -11.35 19.29 1.10
CA GLY A 376 -10.59 20.54 1.15
C GLY A 376 -9.14 20.46 0.67
N VAL A 377 -8.78 19.43 -0.10
CA VAL A 377 -7.41 19.19 -0.57
C VAL A 377 -7.06 20.18 -1.69
N LYS A 378 -5.89 20.81 -1.65
CA LYS A 378 -5.47 21.68 -2.76
C LYS A 378 -5.22 20.87 -4.02
N ALA A 379 -5.99 21.12 -5.07
CA ALA A 379 -5.96 20.36 -6.32
C ALA A 379 -4.62 20.50 -7.05
N LEU A 380 -4.06 21.70 -7.11
CA LEU A 380 -2.85 22.00 -7.89
C LEU A 380 -1.66 21.11 -7.52
N PRO A 381 -1.18 21.08 -6.26
CA PRO A 381 -0.03 20.25 -5.90
C PRO A 381 -0.35 18.75 -6.01
N LEU A 382 -1.59 18.33 -5.73
CA LEU A 382 -2.01 16.93 -5.85
C LEU A 382 -1.96 16.46 -7.32
N LEU A 383 -2.64 17.17 -8.21
CA LEU A 383 -2.74 16.81 -9.62
C LEU A 383 -1.41 16.99 -10.36
N SER A 384 -0.60 17.96 -9.96
CA SER A 384 0.76 18.14 -10.50
C SER A 384 1.63 16.94 -10.16
N ASN A 385 1.60 16.46 -8.92
CA ASN A 385 2.47 15.37 -8.47
C ASN A 385 1.99 13.99 -8.94
N LEU A 386 0.67 13.76 -9.03
CA LEU A 386 0.11 12.46 -9.42
C LEU A 386 -0.09 12.29 -10.93
N ALA A 387 -0.52 13.33 -11.62
CA ALA A 387 -0.95 13.25 -13.02
C ALA A 387 -0.17 14.16 -13.97
N GLY A 388 0.79 14.95 -13.45
CA GLY A 388 1.49 15.97 -14.24
C GLY A 388 0.57 17.10 -14.70
N PHE A 389 -0.56 17.32 -14.01
CA PHE A 389 -1.58 18.30 -14.40
C PHE A 389 -1.54 19.52 -13.49
N GLY A 390 -0.88 20.59 -13.98
CA GLY A 390 -0.64 21.83 -13.23
C GLY A 390 -1.54 23.01 -13.60
N LYS A 391 -2.68 22.77 -14.26
CA LYS A 391 -3.57 23.84 -14.76
C LYS A 391 -4.77 24.13 -13.84
N LEU A 392 -5.05 23.35 -12.81
CA LEU A 392 -6.22 23.55 -11.93
C LEU A 392 -5.80 23.88 -10.50
N ASP A 393 -6.12 25.09 -10.05
CA ASP A 393 -5.88 25.56 -8.70
C ASP A 393 -7.21 25.81 -7.99
N ALA A 394 -7.61 24.89 -7.10
CA ALA A 394 -8.88 24.95 -6.39
C ALA A 394 -8.83 24.08 -5.13
N ARG A 395 -9.82 24.23 -4.24
CA ARG A 395 -10.07 23.26 -3.17
C ARG A 395 -10.90 22.10 -3.70
N MET A 396 -10.35 20.91 -3.62
CA MET A 396 -10.95 19.66 -4.08
C MET A 396 -11.65 18.93 -2.95
N GLN A 397 -12.83 18.42 -3.24
CA GLN A 397 -13.50 17.35 -2.53
C GLN A 397 -13.74 16.22 -3.52
N GLY A 398 -13.74 14.99 -3.03
CA GLY A 398 -13.93 13.85 -3.92
C GLY A 398 -14.34 12.60 -3.19
N LYS A 399 -15.04 11.73 -3.91
CA LYS A 399 -15.40 10.38 -3.47
C LYS A 399 -15.07 9.40 -4.58
N LEU A 400 -14.29 8.38 -4.27
CA LEU A 400 -13.86 7.37 -5.22
C LEU A 400 -14.21 5.98 -4.70
N ALA A 401 -14.77 5.14 -5.56
CA ALA A 401 -15.05 3.74 -5.28
C ALA A 401 -14.61 2.92 -6.51
N LEU A 402 -13.37 2.45 -6.50
CA LEU A 402 -12.69 1.90 -7.67
C LEU A 402 -12.24 0.47 -7.41
N ARG A 403 -12.24 -0.35 -8.47
CA ARG A 403 -11.75 -1.73 -8.47
C ARG A 403 -10.94 -1.98 -9.74
N SER A 404 -9.94 -2.84 -9.64
CA SER A 404 -9.14 -3.25 -10.79
C SER A 404 -8.49 -4.61 -10.57
N GLY A 405 -7.84 -5.14 -11.59
CA GLY A 405 -6.99 -6.33 -11.51
C GLY A 405 -5.83 -6.24 -12.50
N GLY A 406 -4.69 -6.81 -12.11
CA GLY A 406 -3.51 -6.87 -12.97
C GLY A 406 -2.18 -6.91 -12.22
N ALA A 407 -1.17 -7.45 -12.90
CA ALA A 407 0.18 -7.56 -12.35
C ALA A 407 1.09 -6.36 -12.68
N SER A 408 0.60 -5.31 -13.33
CA SER A 408 1.39 -4.10 -13.70
C SER A 408 0.56 -2.83 -13.60
N GLN A 409 1.23 -1.67 -13.55
CA GLN A 409 0.54 -0.38 -13.45
C GLN A 409 -0.34 -0.12 -14.67
N GLN A 410 0.13 -0.46 -15.88
CA GLN A 410 -0.68 -0.38 -17.10
C GLN A 410 -1.95 -1.23 -17.00
N ALA A 411 -1.82 -2.49 -16.56
CA ALA A 411 -2.96 -3.39 -16.43
C ALA A 411 -3.98 -2.87 -15.40
N ILE A 412 -3.51 -2.33 -14.27
CA ILE A 412 -4.37 -1.73 -13.24
C ILE A 412 -5.17 -0.56 -13.82
N MET A 413 -4.54 0.33 -14.59
CA MET A 413 -5.22 1.51 -15.13
C MET A 413 -6.16 1.15 -16.28
N SER A 414 -5.79 0.20 -17.14
CA SER A 414 -6.62 -0.29 -18.24
C SER A 414 -7.81 -1.16 -17.80
N ASN A 415 -7.73 -1.82 -16.64
CA ASN A 415 -8.83 -2.67 -16.13
C ASN A 415 -9.68 -1.98 -15.05
N LEU A 416 -9.45 -0.68 -14.81
CA LEU A 416 -10.09 0.05 -13.73
C LEU A 416 -11.60 0.17 -13.98
N SER A 417 -12.39 0.02 -12.92
CA SER A 417 -13.85 0.10 -12.95
C SER A 417 -14.40 0.71 -11.66
N GLY A 418 -15.60 1.29 -11.71
CA GLY A 418 -16.27 1.86 -10.53
C GLY A 418 -16.75 3.29 -10.77
N SER A 419 -16.78 4.10 -9.73
CA SER A 419 -17.26 5.49 -9.81
C SER A 419 -16.35 6.48 -9.10
N ALA A 420 -16.37 7.72 -9.59
CA ALA A 420 -15.70 8.84 -8.94
C ALA A 420 -16.57 10.10 -9.02
N PHE A 421 -16.63 10.86 -7.94
CA PHE A 421 -17.22 12.19 -7.90
C PHE A 421 -16.15 13.18 -7.49
N LEU A 422 -16.04 14.29 -8.22
CA LEU A 422 -15.08 15.35 -7.94
C LEU A 422 -15.81 16.69 -7.90
N LEU A 423 -15.47 17.49 -6.89
CA LEU A 423 -15.96 18.84 -6.68
C LEU A 423 -14.77 19.75 -6.38
N PHE A 424 -14.65 20.83 -7.13
CA PHE A 424 -13.65 21.87 -6.98
C PHE A 424 -14.34 23.18 -6.65
N GLN A 425 -13.84 23.91 -5.66
CA GLN A 425 -14.44 25.15 -5.19
C GLN A 425 -13.36 26.22 -5.02
N ASP A 426 -13.78 27.47 -5.17
CA ASP A 426 -13.00 28.68 -4.87
C ASP A 426 -11.58 28.64 -5.47
N GLY A 427 -11.49 28.73 -6.80
CA GLY A 427 -10.22 28.53 -7.50
C GLY A 427 -10.12 29.23 -8.84
N ALA A 428 -9.17 28.78 -9.66
CA ALA A 428 -9.00 29.20 -11.03
C ALA A 428 -8.40 28.07 -11.90
N ILE A 429 -8.74 28.10 -13.20
CA ILE A 429 -8.06 27.34 -14.24
C ILE A 429 -6.96 28.23 -14.81
N ARG A 430 -5.72 27.76 -14.80
CA ARG A 430 -4.52 28.45 -15.29
C ARG A 430 -4.23 28.06 -16.74
N GLY A 431 -3.69 29.01 -17.52
CA GLY A 431 -3.42 28.87 -18.95
C GLY A 431 -4.64 29.05 -19.85
N ILE A 432 -5.81 29.38 -19.30
CA ILE A 432 -7.05 29.54 -20.07
C ILE A 432 -7.82 30.72 -19.49
N ASN A 433 -8.16 31.71 -20.32
CA ASN A 433 -9.14 32.76 -19.98
C ASN A 433 -10.35 32.60 -20.90
N VAL A 434 -11.36 31.87 -20.42
CA VAL A 434 -12.56 31.55 -21.21
C VAL A 434 -13.28 32.82 -21.68
N ALA A 435 -13.29 33.89 -20.88
CA ALA A 435 -13.93 35.15 -21.25
C ALA A 435 -13.21 35.89 -22.39
N GLN A 436 -11.88 35.87 -22.39
CA GLN A 436 -11.09 36.36 -23.53
C GLN A 436 -11.26 35.44 -24.72
N MET A 437 -11.31 34.12 -24.51
CA MET A 437 -11.48 33.16 -25.59
C MET A 437 -12.81 33.37 -26.33
N ILE A 438 -13.92 33.58 -25.61
CA ILE A 438 -15.21 33.92 -26.25
C ILE A 438 -15.13 35.26 -26.99
N ARG A 439 -14.46 36.28 -26.42
CA ARG A 439 -14.24 37.58 -27.09
C ARG A 439 -13.42 37.42 -28.38
N SER A 440 -12.33 36.66 -28.35
CA SER A 440 -11.49 36.40 -29.52
C SER A 440 -12.23 35.63 -30.61
N LEU A 441 -13.13 34.70 -30.26
CA LEU A 441 -14.00 34.02 -31.22
C LEU A 441 -14.96 34.99 -31.94
N THR A 442 -15.38 36.07 -31.28
CA THR A 442 -16.24 37.08 -31.91
C THR A 442 -15.48 38.09 -32.77
N THR A 443 -14.18 38.27 -32.53
CA THR A 443 -13.39 39.32 -33.22
C THR A 443 -12.43 38.78 -34.27
N ASN A 444 -11.89 37.57 -34.11
CA ASN A 444 -10.92 36.99 -35.06
C ASN A 444 -10.89 35.44 -35.00
N PRO A 445 -11.87 34.73 -35.58
CA PRO A 445 -12.02 33.28 -35.45
C PRO A 445 -10.91 32.45 -36.11
N LEU A 446 -10.06 33.06 -36.94
CA LEU A 446 -9.03 32.38 -37.74
C LEU A 446 -7.66 32.26 -37.03
N SER A 447 -7.43 32.93 -35.90
CA SER A 447 -6.09 32.96 -35.26
C SER A 447 -5.74 31.75 -34.40
N GLY A 448 -6.68 30.83 -34.18
CA GLY A 448 -6.48 29.73 -33.22
C GLY A 448 -6.30 30.23 -31.77
N TRP A 449 -6.18 29.30 -30.83
CA TRP A 449 -6.00 29.63 -29.41
C TRP A 449 -4.53 29.82 -29.08
N GLN A 450 -4.17 30.98 -28.53
CA GLN A 450 -2.87 31.15 -27.88
C GLN A 450 -3.01 30.70 -26.41
N ASP A 451 -2.48 29.51 -26.09
CA ASP A 451 -2.21 29.11 -24.71
C ASP A 451 -1.16 30.08 -24.17
N SER A 452 -1.54 30.94 -23.23
CA SER A 452 -0.60 31.82 -22.55
C SER A 452 -0.68 31.58 -21.05
N GLN A 453 0.48 31.42 -20.41
CA GLN A 453 0.60 31.05 -19.00
C GLN A 453 -0.01 32.09 -18.05
N GLU A 454 -0.23 33.32 -18.53
CA GLU A 454 -0.78 34.44 -17.77
C GLU A 454 -2.32 34.45 -17.71
N LEU A 455 -2.98 33.61 -18.50
CA LEU A 455 -4.44 33.59 -18.58
C LEU A 455 -5.06 32.70 -17.50
N THR A 456 -5.97 33.27 -16.71
CA THR A 456 -6.74 32.52 -15.71
C THR A 456 -8.25 32.65 -15.95
N THR A 457 -8.99 31.60 -15.60
CA THR A 457 -10.46 31.61 -15.52
C THR A 457 -10.85 31.32 -14.09
N ASP A 458 -11.42 32.31 -13.42
CA ASP A 458 -11.90 32.15 -12.06
C ASP A 458 -13.10 31.19 -12.02
N LEU A 459 -13.07 30.27 -11.05
CA LEU A 459 -14.13 29.29 -10.81
C LEU A 459 -14.66 29.44 -9.38
N THR A 460 -15.98 29.54 -9.25
CA THR A 460 -16.64 29.35 -7.95
C THR A 460 -16.82 27.87 -7.68
N GLN A 461 -17.19 27.09 -8.71
CA GLN A 461 -17.37 25.65 -8.61
C GLN A 461 -17.07 24.92 -9.92
N LEU A 462 -16.46 23.74 -9.86
CA LEU A 462 -16.39 22.77 -10.95
C LEU A 462 -16.74 21.39 -10.39
N SER A 463 -17.71 20.69 -10.97
CA SER A 463 -18.13 19.37 -10.52
C SER A 463 -18.29 18.40 -11.69
N ALA A 464 -18.00 17.12 -11.47
CA ALA A 464 -18.27 16.05 -12.42
C ALA A 464 -18.38 14.69 -11.70
N SER A 465 -19.28 13.84 -12.19
CA SER A 465 -19.38 12.43 -11.83
C SER A 465 -18.88 11.56 -12.97
N PHE A 466 -18.08 10.55 -12.65
CA PHE A 466 -17.49 9.63 -13.61
C PHE A 466 -17.95 8.21 -13.31
N GLN A 467 -18.39 7.50 -14.36
CA GLN A 467 -18.50 6.06 -14.37
C GLN A 467 -17.31 5.49 -15.12
N VAL A 468 -16.58 4.58 -14.48
CA VAL A 468 -15.37 3.98 -15.04
C VAL A 468 -15.65 2.54 -15.42
N GLU A 469 -15.35 2.20 -16.66
CA GLU A 469 -15.42 0.82 -17.17
C GLU A 469 -14.20 0.53 -18.05
N ARG A 470 -13.45 -0.53 -17.73
CA ARG A 470 -12.25 -0.96 -18.47
C ARG A 470 -11.29 0.20 -18.76
N GLY A 471 -10.98 0.97 -17.72
CA GLY A 471 -10.06 2.10 -17.81
C GLY A 471 -10.60 3.32 -18.55
N GLN A 472 -11.85 3.32 -19.02
CA GLN A 472 -12.49 4.48 -19.62
C GLN A 472 -13.46 5.12 -18.62
N ALA A 473 -13.20 6.35 -18.22
CA ALA A 473 -14.05 7.14 -17.35
C ALA A 473 -14.96 8.06 -18.17
N ALA A 474 -16.27 7.86 -18.11
CA ALA A 474 -17.26 8.66 -18.82
C ALA A 474 -18.01 9.59 -17.85
N THR A 475 -18.27 10.83 -18.28
CA THR A 475 -19.07 11.82 -17.54
C THR A 475 -20.08 12.49 -18.46
N SER A 476 -21.25 12.82 -17.93
CA SER A 476 -22.33 13.51 -18.63
C SER A 476 -22.82 14.77 -17.90
N ASP A 477 -22.23 15.07 -16.74
CA ASP A 477 -22.71 16.07 -15.78
C ASP A 477 -21.60 17.05 -15.38
N LEU A 478 -20.60 17.25 -16.25
CA LEU A 478 -19.58 18.26 -16.02
C LEU A 478 -20.25 19.63 -15.96
N ASN A 479 -20.01 20.35 -14.87
CA ASN A 479 -20.58 21.66 -14.64
C ASN A 479 -19.55 22.57 -13.97
N LEU A 480 -19.20 23.65 -14.65
CA LEU A 480 -18.37 24.74 -14.15
C LEU A 480 -19.22 25.99 -13.97
N VAL A 481 -19.08 26.62 -12.82
CA VAL A 481 -19.66 27.91 -12.49
C VAL A 481 -18.51 28.85 -12.12
N GLY A 482 -18.50 30.02 -12.74
CA GLY A 482 -17.62 31.13 -12.42
C GLY A 482 -18.39 32.45 -12.44
N PRO A 483 -17.77 33.57 -12.02
CA PRO A 483 -18.46 34.85 -11.90
C PRO A 483 -19.08 35.37 -13.20
N LEU A 484 -18.41 35.11 -14.33
CA LEU A 484 -18.80 35.60 -15.66
C LEU A 484 -19.17 34.48 -16.63
N VAL A 485 -19.02 33.21 -16.25
CA VAL A 485 -19.16 32.08 -17.15
C VAL A 485 -19.79 30.87 -16.46
N LYS A 486 -20.64 30.17 -17.19
CA LYS A 486 -21.14 28.83 -16.84
C LYS A 486 -20.79 27.88 -17.97
N VAL A 487 -20.26 26.70 -17.66
CA VAL A 487 -19.90 25.70 -18.67
C VAL A 487 -20.56 24.37 -18.29
N THR A 488 -21.23 23.74 -19.23
CA THR A 488 -21.74 22.36 -19.08
C THR A 488 -21.06 21.44 -20.09
N GLY A 489 -20.82 20.18 -19.76
CA GLY A 489 -20.15 19.29 -20.71
C GLY A 489 -20.33 17.80 -20.42
N ALA A 490 -19.89 17.01 -21.39
CA ALA A 490 -19.86 15.56 -21.34
C ALA A 490 -18.62 15.05 -22.09
N GLY A 491 -18.20 13.83 -21.80
CA GLY A 491 -17.08 13.23 -22.49
C GLY A 491 -16.48 12.03 -21.77
N THR A 492 -15.29 11.67 -22.19
CA THR A 492 -14.57 10.49 -21.70
C THR A 492 -13.11 10.82 -21.41
N ILE A 493 -12.53 10.07 -20.48
CA ILE A 493 -11.12 10.06 -20.15
C ILE A 493 -10.65 8.62 -20.23
N ASP A 494 -9.68 8.34 -21.09
CA ASP A 494 -8.99 7.06 -21.16
C ASP A 494 -7.84 7.08 -20.15
N LEU A 495 -8.03 6.39 -19.03
CA LEU A 495 -7.05 6.29 -17.95
C LEU A 495 -5.83 5.48 -18.38
N GLY A 496 -6.00 4.50 -19.27
CA GLY A 496 -4.92 3.64 -19.75
C GLY A 496 -3.99 4.36 -20.72
N ASN A 497 -4.54 5.18 -21.62
CA ASN A 497 -3.79 5.96 -22.61
C ASN A 497 -3.53 7.41 -22.19
N ARG A 498 -4.04 7.83 -21.03
CA ARG A 498 -3.88 9.19 -20.50
C ARG A 498 -4.42 10.27 -21.43
N ALA A 499 -5.52 9.96 -22.11
CA ALA A 499 -6.15 10.85 -23.08
C ALA A 499 -7.51 11.28 -22.59
N LEU A 500 -7.95 12.47 -23.00
CA LEU A 500 -9.30 12.94 -22.77
C LEU A 500 -9.96 13.33 -24.09
N ALA A 501 -11.28 13.23 -24.12
CA ALA A 501 -12.13 13.66 -25.21
C ALA A 501 -13.42 14.21 -24.60
N MET A 502 -13.51 15.54 -24.52
CA MET A 502 -14.60 16.25 -23.86
C MET A 502 -15.25 17.22 -24.84
N ARG A 503 -16.55 17.42 -24.67
CA ARG A 503 -17.32 18.47 -25.33
C ARG A 503 -17.93 19.35 -24.26
N VAL A 504 -17.67 20.64 -24.33
CA VAL A 504 -18.17 21.62 -23.36
C VAL A 504 -18.89 22.77 -24.04
N GLU A 505 -19.88 23.34 -23.36
CA GLU A 505 -20.70 24.44 -23.83
C GLU A 505 -20.58 25.63 -22.87
N PRO A 506 -19.68 26.59 -23.14
CA PRO A 506 -19.56 27.79 -22.33
C PRO A 506 -20.72 28.74 -22.59
N LYS A 507 -21.19 29.42 -21.55
CA LYS A 507 -22.25 30.45 -21.59
C LYS A 507 -21.78 31.63 -20.74
N LEU A 508 -21.88 32.85 -21.27
CA LEU A 508 -21.59 34.06 -20.52
C LEU A 508 -22.77 34.42 -19.62
N VAL A 509 -22.46 34.77 -18.37
CA VAL A 509 -23.42 35.32 -17.43
C VAL A 509 -23.16 36.83 -17.39
N MET A 510 -24.10 37.63 -17.92
CA MET A 510 -24.07 39.07 -17.73
C MET A 510 -24.83 39.39 -16.45
N THR A 511 -24.12 39.64 -15.37
CA THR A 511 -24.71 40.26 -14.19
C THR A 511 -24.84 41.75 -14.48
N SER A 512 -26.04 42.21 -14.85
CA SER A 512 -26.35 43.63 -14.81
C SER A 512 -26.39 44.05 -13.34
N GLU A 513 -25.35 44.73 -12.87
CA GLU A 513 -25.38 45.43 -11.58
C GLU A 513 -26.49 46.48 -11.64
N GLY A 514 -27.54 46.29 -10.83
CA GLY A 514 -28.67 47.22 -10.69
C GLY A 514 -30.01 46.62 -11.11
N GLN A 515 -30.86 46.36 -10.10
CA GLN A 515 -32.27 45.97 -10.20
C GLN A 515 -32.57 44.51 -10.58
N GLY A 516 -32.35 43.60 -9.63
CA GLY A 516 -33.40 42.69 -9.13
C GLY A 516 -34.15 41.78 -10.12
N ARG A 517 -33.60 41.45 -11.29
CA ARG A 517 -34.16 40.41 -12.16
C ARG A 517 -33.16 39.27 -12.34
N THR A 518 -33.63 38.05 -12.10
CA THR A 518 -33.03 36.77 -12.50
C THR A 518 -33.04 36.71 -14.02
N SER A 519 -32.06 37.31 -14.68
CA SER A 519 -31.86 37.17 -16.12
C SER A 519 -31.18 35.84 -16.42
N ASP A 520 -31.83 34.98 -17.21
CA ASP A 520 -31.20 33.77 -17.74
C ASP A 520 -29.92 34.14 -18.50
N PRO A 521 -28.82 33.38 -18.35
CA PRO A 521 -27.56 33.65 -19.03
C PRO A 521 -27.76 33.78 -20.54
N ILE A 522 -27.30 34.89 -21.15
CA ILE A 522 -27.27 35.05 -22.61
C ILE A 522 -26.08 34.21 -23.14
N GLY A 523 -26.35 32.95 -23.41
CA GLY A 523 -25.34 31.97 -23.81
C GLY A 523 -24.82 32.19 -25.22
N LEU A 524 -23.68 32.88 -25.36
CA LEU A 524 -22.79 32.79 -26.53
C LEU A 524 -22.11 31.41 -26.52
N GLY A 525 -22.88 30.35 -26.79
CA GLY A 525 -22.45 28.96 -26.65
C GLY A 525 -21.94 28.37 -27.95
N ILE A 526 -20.72 28.74 -28.35
CA ILE A 526 -19.94 27.96 -29.31
C ILE A 526 -19.42 26.74 -28.55
N PRO A 527 -19.88 25.51 -28.87
CA PRO A 527 -19.36 24.32 -28.22
C PRO A 527 -17.86 24.20 -28.48
N VAL A 528 -17.11 23.77 -27.47
CA VAL A 528 -15.66 23.59 -27.52
C VAL A 528 -15.36 22.12 -27.30
N VAL A 529 -14.55 21.56 -28.17
CA VAL A 529 -14.00 20.22 -28.02
C VAL A 529 -12.65 20.33 -27.32
N ILE A 530 -12.42 19.44 -26.37
CA ILE A 530 -11.17 19.31 -25.64
C ILE A 530 -10.66 17.89 -25.89
N ASP A 531 -9.50 17.73 -26.53
CA ASP A 531 -8.96 16.41 -26.87
C ASP A 531 -7.45 16.27 -26.61
N GLY A 532 -6.96 15.03 -26.69
CA GLY A 532 -5.54 14.70 -26.63
C GLY A 532 -5.06 14.27 -25.25
N PRO A 533 -3.74 14.24 -25.02
CA PRO A 533 -3.17 13.85 -23.74
C PRO A 533 -3.65 14.76 -22.61
N TRP A 534 -4.05 14.20 -21.46
CA TRP A 534 -4.59 15.00 -20.36
C TRP A 534 -3.61 16.00 -19.75
N SER A 535 -2.30 15.82 -19.99
CA SER A 535 -1.25 16.70 -19.50
C SER A 535 -1.12 17.95 -20.36
N GLN A 536 -1.54 17.86 -21.63
CA GLN A 536 -1.50 18.93 -22.62
C GLN A 536 -2.76 18.85 -23.51
N PRO A 537 -3.95 19.11 -22.93
CA PRO A 537 -5.18 19.08 -23.70
C PRO A 537 -5.19 20.20 -24.75
N ARG A 538 -5.75 19.91 -25.91
CA ARG A 538 -6.01 20.90 -26.96
C ARG A 538 -7.46 21.33 -26.89
N PHE A 539 -7.70 22.58 -27.21
CA PHE A 539 -9.03 23.19 -27.21
C PHE A 539 -9.33 23.68 -28.62
N TYR A 540 -10.51 23.41 -29.16
CA TYR A 540 -10.94 23.95 -30.46
C TYR A 540 -12.46 24.13 -30.52
N PRO A 541 -12.97 25.14 -31.26
CA PRO A 541 -14.40 25.25 -31.52
C PRO A 541 -14.89 24.00 -32.24
N ASP A 542 -16.07 23.52 -31.85
CA ASP A 542 -16.75 22.46 -32.58
C ASP A 542 -17.30 22.98 -33.91
N MET A 543 -16.47 23.02 -34.93
CA MET A 543 -16.90 23.43 -36.28
C MET A 543 -17.78 22.36 -36.93
N ALA A 544 -17.56 21.08 -36.62
CA ALA A 544 -18.34 19.98 -37.20
C ALA A 544 -19.81 20.06 -36.78
N GLY A 545 -20.11 20.22 -35.49
CA GLY A 545 -21.50 20.36 -35.04
C GLY A 545 -22.21 21.64 -35.50
N ILE A 546 -21.46 22.69 -35.87
CA ILE A 546 -22.03 23.90 -36.51
C ILE A 546 -22.38 23.63 -37.98
N LEU A 547 -21.53 22.89 -38.69
CA LEU A 547 -21.72 22.54 -40.10
C LEU A 547 -22.78 21.44 -40.31
N ASP A 548 -22.89 20.51 -39.38
CA ASP A 548 -23.87 19.41 -39.42
C ASP A 548 -25.29 19.88 -39.11
N ASN A 549 -25.45 21.01 -38.39
CA ASN A 549 -26.76 21.58 -38.06
C ASN A 549 -26.79 23.11 -38.21
N PRO A 550 -26.69 23.62 -39.46
CA PRO A 550 -26.58 25.05 -39.74
C PRO A 550 -27.84 25.82 -39.34
N GLU A 551 -29.00 25.18 -39.31
CA GLU A 551 -30.27 25.77 -38.87
C GLU A 551 -30.29 26.05 -37.37
N ALA A 552 -29.74 25.14 -36.55
CA ALA A 552 -29.59 25.36 -35.12
C ALA A 552 -28.57 26.47 -34.81
N ALA A 553 -27.48 26.53 -35.57
CA ALA A 553 -26.48 27.61 -35.47
C ALA A 553 -27.08 28.96 -35.89
N TYR A 554 -27.83 29.01 -36.99
CA TYR A 554 -28.54 30.21 -37.45
C TYR A 554 -29.65 30.63 -36.47
N GLY A 555 -30.37 29.67 -35.87
CA GLY A 555 -31.35 29.92 -34.81
C GLY A 555 -30.70 30.59 -33.60
N LYS A 556 -29.53 30.11 -33.16
CA LYS A 556 -28.74 30.74 -32.08
C LYS A 556 -28.26 32.14 -32.46
N LEU A 557 -27.83 32.36 -33.70
CA LEU A 557 -27.43 33.69 -34.22
C LEU A 557 -28.63 34.65 -34.30
N LYS A 558 -29.81 34.19 -34.70
CA LYS A 558 -31.04 34.99 -34.70
C LYS A 558 -31.45 35.39 -33.28
N GLN A 559 -31.28 34.48 -32.33
CA GLN A 559 -31.50 34.73 -30.91
C GLN A 559 -30.47 35.73 -30.35
N MET A 560 -29.22 35.69 -30.82
CA MET A 560 -28.18 36.68 -30.55
C MET A 560 -28.59 38.07 -31.05
N GLY A 561 -29.18 38.15 -32.25
CA GLY A 561 -29.74 39.39 -32.79
C GLY A 561 -30.88 39.95 -31.92
N GLN A 562 -31.75 39.09 -31.39
CA GLN A 562 -32.87 39.53 -30.56
C GLN A 562 -32.47 39.95 -29.14
N GLY A 563 -31.44 39.33 -28.56
CA GLY A 563 -30.94 39.65 -27.21
C GLY A 563 -30.11 40.94 -27.15
N LEU A 564 -29.31 41.23 -28.19
CA LEU A 564 -28.52 42.46 -28.29
C LEU A 564 -29.31 43.64 -28.85
N PHE A 565 -30.27 43.41 -29.76
CA PHE A 565 -30.96 44.48 -30.47
C PHE A 565 -32.44 44.62 -30.11
N GLY A 566 -32.95 43.80 -29.18
CA GLY A 566 -34.37 43.73 -28.85
C GLY A 566 -35.18 43.00 -29.93
N LYS A 567 -36.41 42.59 -29.60
CA LYS A 567 -37.27 41.78 -30.47
C LYS A 567 -37.58 42.44 -31.83
N ASP A 568 -37.37 43.76 -31.95
CA ASP A 568 -37.64 44.58 -33.15
C ASP A 568 -36.50 45.54 -33.54
N GLY A 569 -35.25 45.32 -33.09
CA GLY A 569 -34.12 46.20 -33.44
C GLY A 569 -34.06 47.55 -32.68
N ALA A 570 -34.96 47.77 -31.72
CA ALA A 570 -35.06 49.00 -30.93
C ALA A 570 -33.80 49.36 -30.11
N GLY A 571 -32.93 48.39 -29.83
CA GLY A 571 -31.67 48.61 -29.10
C GLY A 571 -30.65 49.49 -29.86
N LEU A 572 -30.68 49.46 -31.20
CA LEU A 572 -29.79 50.27 -32.05
C LEU A 572 -30.12 51.77 -31.96
N ASN A 573 -31.40 52.13 -31.83
CA ASN A 573 -31.80 53.53 -31.67
C ASN A 573 -31.29 54.15 -30.36
N ASN A 574 -31.23 53.37 -29.27
CA ASN A 574 -30.70 53.85 -28.00
C ASN A 574 -29.17 53.98 -28.01
N LEU A 575 -28.46 53.09 -28.71
CA LEU A 575 -27.00 53.16 -28.86
C LEU A 575 -26.57 54.33 -29.75
N ILE A 576 -27.28 54.58 -30.85
CA ILE A 576 -27.03 55.70 -31.76
C ILE A 576 -27.36 57.04 -31.10
N ASN A 577 -28.44 57.13 -30.30
CA ASN A 577 -28.76 58.32 -29.53
C ASN A 577 -27.77 58.59 -28.39
N GLY A 578 -27.20 57.54 -27.77
CA GLY A 578 -26.15 57.68 -26.76
C GLY A 578 -24.83 58.21 -27.32
N ILE A 579 -24.46 57.81 -28.54
CA ILE A 579 -23.23 58.28 -29.22
C ILE A 579 -23.42 59.67 -29.85
N GLY A 580 -24.65 60.01 -30.30
CA GLY A 580 -24.99 61.33 -30.82
C GLY A 580 -24.82 62.48 -29.80
N GLY A 581 -24.94 62.19 -28.50
CA GLY A 581 -24.69 63.17 -27.42
C GLY A 581 -23.21 63.48 -27.15
N LEU A 582 -22.29 62.66 -27.67
CA LEU A 582 -20.86 62.71 -27.33
C LEU A 582 -20.00 63.35 -28.43
N ILE A 583 -20.57 63.56 -29.62
CA ILE A 583 -19.86 64.08 -30.80
C ILE A 583 -20.30 65.51 -31.16
N GLY A 584 -21.28 66.06 -30.46
CA GLY A 584 -21.85 67.39 -30.74
C GLY A 584 -21.58 68.45 -29.68
N SER A 585 -20.33 68.87 -29.49
CA SER A 585 -19.99 70.25 -29.07
C SER A 585 -18.48 70.44 -28.98
N ALA A 586 -17.88 70.87 -30.09
CA ALA A 586 -16.55 71.45 -30.09
C ALA A 586 -16.59 72.75 -30.90
N THR A 587 -16.44 73.89 -30.22
CA THR A 587 -15.77 75.09 -30.74
C THR A 587 -15.20 75.91 -29.56
N PRO A 588 -14.13 76.69 -29.78
CA PRO A 588 -13.02 76.80 -28.84
C PRO A 588 -12.89 78.18 -28.19
N ASN A 589 -12.28 78.24 -26.99
CA ASN A 589 -11.29 79.27 -26.63
C ASN A 589 -10.65 78.96 -25.27
N GLY A 590 -9.32 79.10 -25.21
CA GLY A 590 -8.51 78.78 -24.04
C GLY A 590 -8.07 79.98 -23.21
N ALA A 591 -7.60 79.69 -21.98
CA ALA A 591 -6.44 80.26 -21.29
C ALA A 591 -6.39 79.68 -19.85
N VAL A 592 -5.38 78.88 -19.47
CA VAL A 592 -4.12 79.22 -18.74
C VAL A 592 -4.21 79.02 -17.19
N VAL A 593 -3.75 77.82 -16.76
CA VAL A 593 -2.88 77.35 -15.62
C VAL A 593 -3.05 77.87 -14.15
N PRO A 594 -2.34 77.34 -13.10
CA PRO A 594 -1.72 76.00 -12.85
C PRO A 594 -1.93 75.39 -11.42
N ASN A 595 -1.75 74.06 -11.35
CA ASN A 595 -0.94 73.22 -10.42
C ASN A 595 -0.71 73.61 -8.93
N ALA A 596 -1.02 72.68 -7.99
CA ALA A 596 -0.14 72.27 -6.87
C ALA A 596 -0.75 71.12 -6.03
N ALA A 597 0.10 70.15 -5.66
CA ALA A 597 -0.16 69.09 -4.67
C ALA A 597 0.42 69.50 -3.28
N PRO A 598 0.60 68.59 -2.29
CA PRO A 598 -0.35 68.30 -1.22
C PRO A 598 0.24 68.46 0.21
N SER A 599 -0.57 68.48 1.28
CA SER A 599 -0.24 67.87 2.60
C SER A 599 -1.24 68.18 3.74
N THR A 600 -1.67 67.10 4.41
CA THR A 600 -1.80 66.88 5.88
C THR A 600 -2.60 67.83 6.79
N ALA A 601 -3.56 67.26 7.53
CA ALA A 601 -3.62 67.30 9.00
C ALA A 601 -4.78 66.45 9.59
N ALA A 602 -4.46 65.61 10.57
CA ALA A 602 -5.32 65.17 11.68
C ALA A 602 -4.87 65.97 12.95
N PRO A 603 -5.50 65.92 14.16
CA PRO A 603 -6.40 64.88 14.73
C PRO A 603 -7.60 65.33 15.62
N ASN A 604 -8.51 64.38 15.88
CA ASN A 604 -9.42 64.04 17.04
C ASN A 604 -9.67 65.06 18.22
N PRO A 605 -10.70 64.93 19.12
CA PRO A 605 -11.52 63.74 19.46
C PRO A 605 -13.00 63.93 19.95
N GLN A 606 -13.63 62.78 20.30
CA GLN A 606 -14.70 62.51 21.29
C GLN A 606 -16.11 62.07 20.81
N ALA A 607 -16.52 60.91 21.36
CA ALA A 607 -17.81 60.22 21.25
C ALA A 607 -18.84 60.70 22.31
N PRO A 608 -20.12 60.27 22.25
CA PRO A 608 -20.52 59.05 23.00
C PRO A 608 -21.59 58.16 22.29
N ALA A 609 -22.01 57.12 23.01
CA ALA A 609 -22.52 55.83 22.54
C ALA A 609 -24.06 55.62 22.50
N ALA A 610 -24.41 54.42 22.00
CA ALA A 610 -25.58 53.56 22.27
C ALA A 610 -26.83 53.65 21.35
N GLY A 611 -27.16 52.51 20.73
CA GLY A 611 -28.41 52.23 20.01
C GLY A 611 -28.38 50.84 19.36
N GLN A 612 -28.88 49.83 20.08
CA GLN A 612 -29.10 48.45 19.62
C GLN A 612 -30.12 48.39 18.47
N SER A 613 -29.83 47.59 17.44
CA SER A 613 -30.87 46.97 16.60
C SER A 613 -30.45 45.57 16.17
N ASP A 614 -31.04 44.61 16.87
CA ASP A 614 -31.65 43.37 16.39
C ASP A 614 -31.40 43.00 14.91
N LEU A 615 -30.50 42.04 14.68
CA LEU A 615 -30.27 41.39 13.40
C LEU A 615 -30.32 39.87 13.58
N LEU A 616 -31.49 39.34 13.93
CA LEU A 616 -31.84 37.92 13.73
C LEU A 616 -33.36 37.76 13.88
N GLY A 617 -34.11 38.29 12.92
CA GLY A 617 -35.57 38.19 12.91
C GLY A 617 -36.14 38.27 11.50
N GLY A 618 -36.02 37.19 10.74
CA GLY A 618 -36.62 37.08 9.41
C GLY A 618 -36.96 35.63 9.08
N GLN A 619 -38.06 35.43 8.35
CA GLN A 619 -38.78 34.18 8.04
C GLN A 619 -37.94 32.97 7.59
N LEU A 620 -36.66 33.15 7.27
CA LEU A 620 -35.71 32.07 6.98
C LEU A 620 -35.34 31.22 8.21
N GLY A 621 -35.32 31.80 9.42
CA GLY A 621 -35.04 31.05 10.66
C GLY A 621 -36.16 30.05 11.01
N ALA A 622 -37.42 30.41 10.74
CA ALA A 622 -38.57 29.55 11.00
C ALA A 622 -38.68 28.38 10.00
N ALA A 623 -38.22 28.57 8.75
CA ALA A 623 -38.22 27.52 7.73
C ALA A 623 -37.15 26.46 7.97
N ILE A 624 -35.97 26.86 8.47
CA ILE A 624 -34.87 25.93 8.78
C ILE A 624 -35.14 25.15 10.07
N GLY A 625 -35.80 25.77 11.07
CA GLY A 625 -36.21 25.08 12.30
C GLY A 625 -37.18 23.92 12.07
N ASN A 626 -38.18 24.10 11.20
CA ASN A 626 -39.17 23.06 10.92
C ASN A 626 -38.61 21.86 10.12
N LEU A 627 -37.59 22.07 9.28
CA LEU A 627 -36.99 21.00 8.49
C LEU A 627 -36.09 20.08 9.35
N ILE A 628 -35.38 20.66 10.33
CA ILE A 628 -34.50 19.91 11.24
C ILE A 628 -35.32 19.07 12.23
N GLN A 629 -36.51 19.53 12.62
CA GLN A 629 -37.37 18.82 13.56
C GLN A 629 -38.15 17.65 12.91
N GLN A 630 -38.29 17.67 11.58
CA GLN A 630 -38.98 16.63 10.82
C GLN A 630 -38.07 15.44 10.41
N GLY A 631 -36.74 15.61 10.52
CA GLY A 631 -35.74 14.56 10.23
C GLY A 631 -35.31 13.70 11.43
N LEU A 632 -35.81 13.96 12.64
CA LEU A 632 -35.34 13.33 13.88
C LEU A 632 -36.40 12.46 14.60
N GLN A 633 -37.45 11.99 13.91
CA GLN A 633 -38.36 11.01 14.49
C GLN A 633 -37.84 9.58 14.28
N PRO A 634 -37.63 8.78 15.35
CA PRO A 634 -37.16 7.42 15.24
C PRO A 634 -38.25 6.49 14.68
N SER A 635 -37.96 5.88 13.53
CA SER A 635 -38.76 4.83 12.92
C SER A 635 -38.87 3.60 13.83
N ALA A 636 -40.09 3.22 14.20
CA ALA A 636 -40.38 1.99 14.94
C ALA A 636 -40.04 0.72 14.12
N PRO A 637 -39.66 -0.40 14.77
CA PRO A 637 -39.24 -1.62 14.06
C PRO A 637 -40.45 -2.45 13.60
N PRO A 638 -40.42 -3.07 12.39
CA PRO A 638 -41.50 -3.95 11.94
C PRO A 638 -41.36 -5.37 12.50
N GLN A 639 -42.48 -5.90 13.00
CA GLN A 639 -42.68 -7.30 13.38
C GLN A 639 -42.81 -8.23 12.15
N PRO A 640 -42.51 -9.54 12.29
CA PRO A 640 -42.49 -10.47 11.17
C PRO A 640 -43.90 -10.94 10.80
N ARG A 641 -44.21 -10.96 9.49
CA ARG A 641 -45.39 -11.66 8.97
C ARG A 641 -44.98 -12.84 8.11
N SER A 642 -45.52 -13.98 8.51
CA SER A 642 -45.55 -15.27 7.83
C SER A 642 -46.64 -15.33 6.75
N ARG A 643 -46.59 -16.41 5.95
CA ARG A 643 -47.37 -16.81 4.74
C ARG A 643 -46.64 -16.44 3.44
N GLY A 644 -46.15 -17.35 2.60
CA GLY A 644 -46.59 -18.70 2.29
C GLY A 644 -47.48 -18.67 1.05
N ARG A 645 -46.90 -18.92 -0.15
CA ARG A 645 -47.63 -19.50 -1.28
C ARG A 645 -46.69 -20.14 -2.30
N THR A 646 -46.95 -21.42 -2.50
CA THR A 646 -46.45 -22.36 -3.51
C THR A 646 -46.93 -22.00 -4.92
N VAL A 647 -46.07 -22.13 -5.94
CA VAL A 647 -46.41 -22.64 -7.29
C VAL A 647 -45.16 -23.28 -7.91
N GLY A 648 -45.26 -24.56 -8.30
CA GLY A 648 -44.32 -25.29 -9.16
C GLY A 648 -44.87 -25.45 -10.60
N PRO A 649 -44.33 -26.36 -11.43
CA PRO A 649 -43.51 -25.97 -12.58
C PRO A 649 -44.11 -26.33 -13.95
N SER A 650 -43.60 -25.66 -15.00
CA SER A 650 -43.66 -26.04 -16.41
C SER A 650 -42.57 -25.21 -17.13
N GLY A 651 -41.81 -25.66 -18.12
CA GLY A 651 -41.72 -26.88 -18.90
C GLY A 651 -40.92 -26.54 -20.16
N GLY A 652 -39.90 -27.34 -20.48
CA GLY A 652 -39.38 -27.61 -21.84
C GLY A 652 -38.85 -26.48 -22.73
N ALA A 653 -37.56 -26.52 -23.08
CA ALA A 653 -37.07 -26.98 -24.40
C ALA A 653 -35.77 -26.27 -24.84
N VAL A 654 -34.86 -27.12 -25.34
CA VAL A 654 -33.52 -26.89 -25.92
C VAL A 654 -33.66 -26.53 -27.42
N PRO A 655 -32.64 -25.96 -28.09
CA PRO A 655 -31.67 -26.79 -28.85
C PRO A 655 -30.21 -26.25 -28.77
N LEU A 656 -29.19 -27.09 -28.51
CA LEU A 656 -28.37 -27.86 -29.47
C LEU A 656 -27.76 -27.02 -30.61
N LEU A 657 -26.46 -26.72 -30.48
CA LEU A 657 -25.53 -26.56 -31.61
C LEU A 657 -24.12 -26.97 -31.18
N GLN A 658 -23.54 -27.83 -32.00
CA GLN A 658 -22.36 -28.68 -31.81
C GLN A 658 -21.04 -27.92 -31.97
N ALA A 659 -20.03 -28.39 -31.24
CA ALA A 659 -18.61 -28.10 -31.48
C ALA A 659 -18.00 -29.15 -32.42
N PRO A 660 -17.05 -28.80 -33.31
CA PRO A 660 -16.29 -29.78 -34.08
C PRO A 660 -15.04 -30.26 -33.31
N GLN A 661 -14.84 -31.57 -33.32
CA GLN A 661 -13.61 -32.27 -32.93
C GLN A 661 -12.49 -32.02 -33.95
N ALA A 662 -11.25 -31.94 -33.48
CA ALA A 662 -10.05 -32.20 -34.28
C ALA A 662 -9.00 -32.95 -33.44
N ASP A 663 -8.70 -34.16 -33.91
CA ASP A 663 -7.54 -35.04 -33.78
C ASP A 663 -6.60 -34.98 -32.55
N GLN A 664 -6.61 -36.11 -31.83
CA GLN A 664 -5.49 -36.60 -31.03
C GLN A 664 -4.61 -37.52 -31.90
N ALA A 665 -3.32 -37.20 -31.98
CA ALA A 665 -2.29 -38.08 -32.52
C ALA A 665 -1.77 -39.04 -31.43
N ALA A 666 -1.65 -40.31 -31.79
CA ALA A 666 -1.03 -41.39 -31.00
C ALA A 666 0.50 -41.27 -30.95
N PRO A 667 1.18 -41.78 -29.89
CA PRO A 667 2.57 -42.17 -29.97
C PRO A 667 2.71 -43.69 -30.15
N SER A 668 3.67 -44.05 -31.00
CA SER A 668 4.10 -45.40 -31.35
C SER A 668 4.77 -46.14 -30.19
N ALA A 669 4.58 -47.46 -30.20
CA ALA A 669 5.19 -48.43 -29.29
C ALA A 669 6.67 -48.69 -29.60
N GLU A 670 7.44 -48.96 -28.55
CA GLU A 670 8.71 -49.70 -28.63
C GLU A 670 8.74 -50.77 -27.53
N ALA A 671 9.16 -51.97 -27.90
CA ALA A 671 9.09 -53.21 -27.14
C ALA A 671 10.33 -53.41 -26.25
N GLY A 672 10.17 -54.15 -25.14
CA GLY A 672 11.32 -54.60 -24.36
C GLY A 672 11.04 -55.33 -23.05
N GLN A 673 10.86 -56.65 -23.16
CA GLN A 673 11.24 -57.71 -22.20
C GLN A 673 10.33 -58.07 -21.01
N ALA A 674 10.17 -59.38 -20.89
CA ALA A 674 9.33 -60.14 -19.98
C ALA A 674 10.20 -61.08 -19.12
N THR A 675 9.75 -61.32 -17.89
CA THR A 675 9.98 -62.52 -17.03
C THR A 675 8.89 -62.48 -15.94
N ALA A 676 7.83 -63.31 -15.99
CA ALA A 676 7.69 -64.65 -15.36
C ALA A 676 7.94 -64.64 -13.83
N ALA A 677 7.16 -65.22 -12.91
CA ALA A 677 5.88 -65.93 -12.91
C ALA A 677 5.34 -66.01 -11.44
N THR A 678 4.02 -66.22 -11.33
CA THR A 678 3.04 -66.54 -10.25
C THR A 678 3.39 -67.67 -9.23
N PRO A 679 2.49 -68.11 -8.29
CA PRO A 679 1.39 -67.48 -7.50
C PRO A 679 1.40 -67.95 -6.00
N VAL A 680 0.38 -67.59 -5.18
CA VAL A 680 -0.33 -68.44 -4.18
C VAL A 680 -1.49 -67.65 -3.55
N GLU A 681 -2.67 -68.27 -3.56
CA GLU A 681 -4.00 -67.94 -3.01
C GLU A 681 -4.16 -68.56 -1.57
N PRO A 682 -5.31 -68.58 -0.85
CA PRO A 682 -6.60 -67.84 -0.98
C PRO A 682 -7.28 -67.39 0.35
N ARG A 683 -8.51 -66.85 0.22
CA ARG A 683 -9.67 -66.81 1.16
C ARG A 683 -9.61 -65.87 2.38
N ASP A 684 -10.69 -65.26 2.88
CA ASP A 684 -12.13 -65.20 2.58
C ASP A 684 -12.74 -64.00 3.35
N ASP A 685 -14.01 -63.70 3.04
CA ASP A 685 -15.06 -63.11 3.90
C ASP A 685 -15.62 -61.70 3.65
N ASN A 686 -16.87 -61.76 3.18
CA ASN A 686 -18.07 -61.02 3.58
C ASN A 686 -18.40 -59.64 2.99
N VAL A 687 -19.33 -59.73 2.02
CA VAL A 687 -20.37 -58.77 1.68
C VAL A 687 -21.29 -58.55 2.89
N GLN A 688 -21.49 -57.29 3.31
CA GLN A 688 -22.73 -56.92 4.00
C GLN A 688 -23.12 -55.45 3.75
N ASP A 689 -24.41 -55.34 3.46
CA ASP A 689 -25.25 -54.19 3.14
C ASP A 689 -25.17 -52.95 4.05
N SER A 690 -25.24 -51.79 3.39
CA SER A 690 -26.27 -50.75 3.55
C SER A 690 -26.66 -50.22 4.96
N GLN A 691 -26.46 -48.89 5.11
CA GLN A 691 -27.04 -47.93 6.08
C GLN A 691 -26.46 -47.93 7.51
N PRO A 692 -25.93 -46.77 7.98
CA PRO A 692 -26.79 -45.76 8.63
C PRO A 692 -26.26 -44.31 8.51
N MET A 693 -26.77 -43.51 7.57
CA MET A 693 -26.52 -42.05 7.52
C MET A 693 -27.69 -41.23 8.10
N ASN A 694 -28.84 -41.86 8.39
CA ASN A 694 -30.05 -41.15 8.84
C ASN A 694 -30.18 -40.97 10.36
N ASP A 695 -29.31 -41.58 11.17
CA ASP A 695 -29.35 -41.44 12.64
C ASP A 695 -28.39 -40.37 13.20
N VAL A 696 -27.46 -39.87 12.38
CA VAL A 696 -26.55 -38.78 12.80
C VAL A 696 -27.23 -37.41 12.66
N LEU A 697 -28.16 -37.26 11.71
CA LEU A 697 -28.89 -36.00 11.49
C LEU A 697 -30.00 -35.72 12.51
N LYS A 698 -30.47 -36.74 13.26
CA LYS A 698 -31.48 -36.55 14.32
C LYS A 698 -30.91 -36.16 15.69
N ARG A 699 -29.58 -36.16 15.90
CA ARG A 699 -28.95 -35.76 17.17
C ARG A 699 -28.42 -34.32 17.22
N ILE A 700 -28.40 -33.60 16.10
CA ILE A 700 -27.84 -32.23 16.04
C ILE A 700 -28.92 -31.14 16.19
N PHE A 701 -30.21 -31.47 16.03
CA PHE A 701 -31.29 -30.47 16.12
C PHE A 701 -32.12 -30.50 17.41
N ASN A 702 -31.68 -31.20 18.46
CA ASN A 702 -32.29 -31.09 19.79
C ASN A 702 -31.20 -31.09 20.87
N ARG A 703 -30.54 -29.94 21.06
CA ARG A 703 -30.08 -29.43 22.36
C ARG A 703 -29.56 -28.00 22.26
#